data_AF-A0AAQ6A8Q9-F1
#
_entry.id   AF-A0AAQ6A8Q9-F1
#
_cell.length_a   1.000
_cell.length_b   1.000
_cell.length_c   1.000
_cell.angle_alpha   90.00
_cell.angle_beta   90.00
_cell.angle_gamma   90.00
#
_symmetry.space_group_name_H-M   'P 1'
#
loop_
_entity.id
_entity.type
_entity.pdbx_description
1 polymer ?
#
loop_
_entity_poly.entity_id
_entity_poly.type
_entity_poly.pdbx_seq_one_letter_code
_entity_poly.pdbx_strand_id
1 'polypeptide(L)'
;MFLWGEDRHQGFRWKNASNIPAGDRVRFLKLSFQVSDLSAGQSVVAFIKTTGEASVIRTDAAGRVGKQKFVGGEMEAVGCGDDAVITLLSQSGEVFCVDTMKTPFILRPLGALSNIPVTQVACGNQHTVVLTKGGQVYTWTRDSSPRTVRTLAAMPLVQVAAGGDQSFVLSVSGGVFSWGRNDCGQLGLGDKTDRNTPTPVRFLNMKKTVHISCGQKHTAVLTKDGAVFTFGSGRFGQLGHNSVGDELRPRLVAELWGVKVCRIACGRHHTLVLTDSRKVFSFGCGEQGQLGHGEESHPSVPLPVQLPQDTTNGFIIQNIYAGANCSFATCSTHQDKGSSCTENNVTQFDSIENMTDKWASQCDSKSWAKIKQDIHRMVSSAAWMNRSFLNRSKDKHFQTSPNSCGLDLSLTQRVFEKLVKTDAVSSEVEAAVLKLLQSLDEEPVGLEGLRIFLILTELLYAIQKQKEQQNMKLAEAMAAAVQRLSAESLQIIGDWWSSLQPSTMIRHVQAWKNVLSRLLSVVPVPSAVWPSVQNVLRILQNMHNANKDKKKIPEATFGAEINQQFLVEDLRLWRATIVNKGEPLLLSSFPFVMDLKSKRMVFDTNASWTMSEHQAPRYMAPYGFVPVLNPYFELNLKRASLLEGTFMQLGAAQHSSFKKPLVVYFDGDTKVTDVYKRDFFHHLFPDLMSAELGMFMFNDNGTLAWFSSNVTEESRKRIYLFGVLCGLALYNQSMVYLPFPLVLFKKLLGVEPTLQDMMEFSTDYGRVLQSYLTYEDDVLENLEQPFSFPWDGKEVDLDPQNPAKTVTGQNKKEYVDACVNHAFNTSVESSFQEFQRGFFQVCERRLVQLFQPEELQGVLAGRDQYDWAKFKRNTVYEPEFHLHHPTIQMFWEVFDELTEDQKKDFLWFLTGFRRFPVRGSDQKNMLVRVKLIQEGSDDEHRPESLTCHSILELPLYSSKEVMRDRLTTALIPDRGFSG
;
A
#
# COMPACT_ATOMS: atom_id res chain seq x y z
N MET A 1 35.49 38.66 -17.74
CA MET A 1 35.60 37.46 -16.89
C MET A 1 36.66 37.75 -15.83
N PHE A 2 36.36 37.54 -14.56
CA PHE A 2 37.32 37.66 -13.47
C PHE A 2 37.99 36.30 -13.20
N LEU A 3 39.28 36.33 -12.85
CA LEU A 3 40.12 35.17 -12.56
C LEU A 3 41.00 35.48 -11.34
N TRP A 4 41.09 34.56 -10.38
CA TRP A 4 42.02 34.64 -9.25
C TRP A 4 42.43 33.24 -8.78
N GLY A 5 43.48 33.15 -7.95
CA GLY A 5 44.09 31.87 -7.54
C GLY A 5 45.47 31.64 -8.12
N GLU A 6 45.90 30.37 -8.14
CA GLU A 6 47.29 29.92 -8.38
C GLU A 6 48.02 30.70 -9.47
N ASP A 7 48.84 31.67 -9.04
CA ASP A 7 49.55 32.58 -9.94
C ASP A 7 50.84 33.16 -9.32
N ARG A 8 51.75 32.30 -8.81
CA ARG A 8 53.10 32.78 -8.47
C ARG A 8 54.01 32.97 -9.69
N HIS A 9 53.82 32.26 -10.81
CA HIS A 9 54.51 32.51 -12.10
C HIS A 9 53.76 32.02 -13.38
N GLN A 10 52.50 31.55 -13.29
CA GLN A 10 51.98 30.49 -14.18
C GLN A 10 50.56 30.70 -14.75
N GLY A 11 49.95 31.87 -14.64
CA GLY A 11 48.56 32.07 -15.04
C GLY A 11 48.25 31.58 -16.46
N PHE A 12 47.18 30.79 -16.62
CA PHE A 12 46.63 30.38 -17.92
C PHE A 12 46.47 31.64 -18.80
N ARG A 13 47.47 31.95 -19.64
CA ARG A 13 47.45 33.16 -20.50
C ARG A 13 46.57 32.88 -21.71
N TRP A 14 45.40 33.53 -21.75
CA TRP A 14 44.48 33.44 -22.87
C TRP A 14 45.03 34.27 -24.04
N LYS A 15 44.95 33.75 -25.27
CA LYS A 15 45.30 34.52 -26.47
C LYS A 15 44.31 35.71 -26.59
N ASN A 16 44.82 36.93 -26.70
CA ASN A 16 44.09 38.21 -26.88
C ASN A 16 43.57 38.95 -25.63
N ALA A 17 44.04 38.65 -24.41
CA ALA A 17 43.72 39.49 -23.25
C ALA A 17 44.61 40.75 -23.19
N SER A 18 44.02 41.96 -23.19
CA SER A 18 44.75 43.22 -23.00
C SER A 18 45.27 43.36 -21.56
N ASN A 19 46.56 43.68 -21.40
CA ASN A 19 47.27 43.77 -20.12
C ASN A 19 46.77 44.94 -19.25
N ILE A 20 46.40 44.64 -17.99
CA ILE A 20 46.12 45.60 -16.89
C ILE A 20 47.27 45.46 -15.85
N PRO A 21 47.65 46.52 -15.11
CA PRO A 21 48.89 46.56 -14.32
C PRO A 21 48.99 45.48 -13.24
N ALA A 22 50.23 45.07 -12.97
CA ALA A 22 50.62 44.13 -11.93
C ALA A 22 50.42 44.75 -10.53
N GLY A 23 49.27 44.49 -9.91
CA GLY A 23 48.95 44.90 -8.54
C GLY A 23 47.71 44.18 -7.99
N ASP A 24 46.72 43.90 -8.84
CA ASP A 24 45.48 43.25 -8.43
C ASP A 24 45.56 41.71 -8.49
N ARG A 25 45.35 41.05 -7.34
CA ARG A 25 45.29 39.57 -7.22
C ARG A 25 44.05 38.95 -7.88
N VAL A 26 43.03 39.77 -8.20
CA VAL A 26 41.90 39.40 -9.06
C VAL A 26 42.08 40.06 -10.41
N ARG A 27 42.24 39.26 -11.48
CA ARG A 27 42.43 39.75 -12.84
C ARG A 27 41.12 39.83 -13.60
N PHE A 28 40.88 40.95 -14.27
CA PHE A 28 39.80 41.09 -15.24
C PHE A 28 40.29 40.80 -16.66
N LEU A 29 39.69 39.81 -17.31
CA LEU A 29 39.95 39.41 -18.69
C LEU A 29 38.77 39.83 -19.57
N LYS A 30 39.02 40.76 -20.51
CA LYS A 30 38.08 41.13 -21.57
C LYS A 30 38.21 40.12 -22.71
N LEU A 31 37.30 39.14 -22.74
CA LEU A 31 37.25 38.11 -23.77
C LEU A 31 36.48 38.62 -24.99
N SER A 32 36.89 38.20 -26.19
CA SER A 32 36.15 38.49 -27.44
C SER A 32 34.95 37.56 -27.66
N PHE A 33 34.65 36.70 -26.70
CA PHE A 33 33.59 35.70 -26.73
C PHE A 33 33.05 35.49 -25.31
N GLN A 34 31.85 34.93 -25.19
CA GLN A 34 31.28 34.55 -23.91
C GLN A 34 31.56 33.07 -23.62
N VAL A 35 31.79 32.76 -22.34
CA VAL A 35 32.00 31.40 -21.84
C VAL A 35 30.66 30.87 -21.31
N SER A 36 30.18 29.76 -21.86
CA SER A 36 28.95 29.09 -21.43
C SER A 36 29.20 28.09 -20.30
N ASP A 37 30.31 27.36 -20.36
CA ASP A 37 30.72 26.40 -19.33
C ASP A 37 32.24 26.35 -19.16
N LEU A 38 32.70 26.01 -17.96
CA LEU A 38 34.11 25.99 -17.59
C LEU A 38 34.39 24.97 -16.51
N SER A 39 35.44 24.18 -16.70
CA SER A 39 35.95 23.23 -15.71
C SER A 39 37.47 23.33 -15.64
N ALA A 40 38.03 23.18 -14.44
CA ALA A 40 39.44 23.35 -14.16
C ALA A 40 39.95 22.29 -13.18
N GLY A 41 40.78 21.36 -13.68
CA GLY A 41 41.51 20.38 -12.88
C GLY A 41 42.89 20.92 -12.46
N GLN A 42 43.74 20.06 -11.89
CA GLN A 42 45.06 20.48 -11.39
C GLN A 42 46.01 21.05 -12.45
N SER A 43 46.03 20.49 -13.66
CA SER A 43 46.97 20.88 -14.73
C SER A 43 46.28 21.28 -16.04
N VAL A 44 44.96 21.44 -15.99
CA VAL A 44 44.15 21.64 -17.19
C VAL A 44 42.94 22.51 -16.91
N VAL A 45 42.69 23.46 -17.80
CA VAL A 45 41.48 24.27 -17.84
C VAL A 45 40.83 24.07 -19.19
N ALA A 46 39.55 23.73 -19.18
CA ALA A 46 38.76 23.60 -20.37
C ALA A 46 37.50 24.48 -20.26
N PHE A 47 37.15 25.13 -21.35
CA PHE A 47 35.98 26.00 -21.40
C PHE A 47 35.29 25.88 -22.75
N ILE A 48 33.99 26.16 -22.74
CA ILE A 48 33.14 26.16 -23.91
C ILE A 48 32.68 27.59 -24.18
N LYS A 49 32.81 28.01 -25.44
CA LYS A 49 32.28 29.29 -25.90
C LYS A 49 30.79 29.17 -26.14
N THR A 50 30.05 30.28 -26.08
CA THR A 50 28.62 30.31 -26.46
C THR A 50 28.35 29.86 -27.90
N THR A 51 29.37 29.83 -28.77
CA THR A 51 29.31 29.26 -30.12
C THR A 51 29.39 27.73 -30.15
N GLY A 52 29.55 27.06 -29.01
CA GLY A 52 29.76 25.61 -28.90
C GLY A 52 31.22 25.16 -29.03
N GLU A 53 32.15 26.07 -29.33
CA GLU A 53 33.57 25.71 -29.48
C GLU A 53 34.23 25.40 -28.13
N ALA A 54 34.83 24.21 -28.01
CA ALA A 54 35.62 23.81 -26.85
C ALA A 54 37.10 24.19 -27.00
N SER A 55 37.67 24.73 -25.92
CA SER A 55 39.07 25.11 -25.85
C SER A 55 39.72 24.54 -24.61
N VAL A 56 40.95 24.04 -24.77
CA VAL A 56 41.72 23.42 -23.68
C VAL A 56 43.05 24.14 -23.54
N ILE A 57 43.39 24.49 -22.30
CA ILE A 57 44.67 25.05 -21.90
C ILE A 57 45.28 24.11 -20.87
N ARG A 58 46.52 23.68 -21.10
CA ARG A 58 47.23 22.75 -20.23
C ARG A 58 48.48 23.42 -19.66
N THR A 59 48.80 23.16 -18.39
CA THR A 59 50.10 23.46 -17.79
C THR A 59 50.99 22.21 -17.81
N ASP A 60 52.25 22.37 -18.22
CA ASP A 60 53.24 21.28 -18.17
C ASP A 60 53.74 21.05 -16.73
N ALA A 61 54.47 19.95 -16.50
CA ALA A 61 55.00 19.61 -15.16
C ALA A 61 56.03 20.62 -14.62
N ALA A 62 56.57 21.49 -15.48
CA ALA A 62 57.44 22.61 -15.11
C ALA A 62 56.65 23.91 -14.89
N GLY A 63 55.31 23.86 -14.94
CA GLY A 63 54.42 24.99 -14.75
C GLY A 63 54.30 25.92 -15.96
N ARG A 64 54.84 25.55 -17.12
CA ARG A 64 54.71 26.35 -18.34
C ARG A 64 53.34 26.13 -18.96
N VAL A 65 52.65 27.23 -19.21
CA VAL A 65 51.34 27.23 -19.87
C VAL A 65 51.50 26.88 -21.34
N GLY A 66 50.91 25.76 -21.74
CA GLY A 66 50.77 25.36 -23.13
C GLY A 66 49.83 26.29 -23.90
N LYS A 67 50.02 26.38 -25.22
CA LYS A 67 49.12 27.15 -26.09
C LYS A 67 47.69 26.61 -25.98
N GLN A 68 46.71 27.51 -25.95
CA GLN A 68 45.31 27.17 -26.13
C GLN A 68 45.16 26.32 -27.40
N LYS A 69 44.55 25.14 -27.24
CA LYS A 69 44.26 24.21 -28.34
C LYS A 69 42.76 24.09 -28.48
N PHE A 70 42.30 24.25 -29.71
CA PHE A 70 40.92 24.03 -30.10
C PHE A 70 40.64 22.53 -30.16
N VAL A 71 39.47 22.14 -29.65
CA VAL A 71 38.93 20.79 -29.75
C VAL A 71 37.64 20.93 -30.56
N GLY A 72 37.59 20.32 -31.75
CA GLY A 72 36.48 20.50 -32.71
C GLY A 72 35.09 20.11 -32.19
N GLY A 73 34.04 20.55 -32.89
CA GLY A 73 32.65 20.15 -32.62
C GLY A 73 31.84 21.14 -31.79
N GLU A 74 30.52 20.92 -31.74
CA GLU A 74 29.53 21.74 -31.02
C GLU A 74 29.27 21.15 -29.63
N MET A 75 29.94 21.71 -28.62
CA MET A 75 29.92 21.26 -27.23
C MET A 75 28.97 22.09 -26.37
N GLU A 76 28.43 21.47 -25.33
CA GLU A 76 27.49 22.06 -24.37
C GLU A 76 28.09 22.12 -22.96
N ALA A 77 28.74 21.04 -22.50
CA ALA A 77 29.31 20.97 -21.15
C ALA A 77 30.69 20.31 -21.11
N VAL A 78 31.49 20.65 -20.09
CA VAL A 78 32.85 20.14 -19.91
C VAL A 78 33.15 19.76 -18.46
N GLY A 79 33.81 18.61 -18.28
CA GLY A 79 34.31 18.14 -16.99
C GLY A 79 35.80 17.80 -17.06
N CYS A 80 36.58 18.25 -16.08
CA CYS A 80 38.01 17.96 -15.98
C CYS A 80 38.27 17.08 -14.76
N GLY A 81 38.94 15.94 -14.97
CA GLY A 81 39.55 15.17 -13.90
C GLY A 81 40.99 15.62 -13.60
N ASP A 82 41.56 15.10 -12.52
CA ASP A 82 42.97 15.34 -12.17
C ASP A 82 43.93 14.41 -12.96
N ASP A 83 43.40 13.40 -13.67
CA ASP A 83 44.13 12.42 -14.47
C ASP A 83 44.54 12.91 -15.89
N ALA A 84 44.43 14.22 -16.14
CA ALA A 84 44.66 14.86 -17.43
C ALA A 84 43.72 14.40 -18.56
N VAL A 85 42.59 13.77 -18.23
CA VAL A 85 41.50 13.46 -19.15
C VAL A 85 40.38 14.49 -18.98
N ILE A 86 39.88 15.00 -20.11
CA ILE A 86 38.72 15.88 -20.15
C ILE A 86 37.56 15.11 -20.76
N THR A 87 36.39 15.24 -20.15
CA THR A 87 35.14 14.76 -20.72
C THR A 87 34.35 15.95 -21.29
N LEU A 88 33.96 15.86 -22.55
CA LEU A 88 33.17 16.85 -23.27
C LEU A 88 31.81 16.24 -23.62
N LEU A 89 30.75 17.04 -23.48
CA LEU A 89 29.39 16.70 -23.87
C LEU A 89 28.99 17.56 -25.08
N SER A 90 28.55 16.95 -26.17
CA SER A 90 28.00 17.68 -27.32
C SER A 90 26.56 18.12 -27.11
N GLN A 91 26.10 19.10 -27.90
CA GLN A 91 24.69 19.50 -27.95
C GLN A 91 23.75 18.36 -28.42
N SER A 92 24.29 17.38 -29.16
CA SER A 92 23.56 16.16 -29.56
C SER A 92 23.44 15.12 -28.44
N GLY A 93 24.13 15.32 -27.31
CA GLY A 93 24.16 14.41 -26.17
C GLY A 93 25.21 13.30 -26.28
N GLU A 94 26.20 13.44 -27.15
CA GLU A 94 27.32 12.50 -27.27
C GLU A 94 28.46 12.87 -26.31
N VAL A 95 29.10 11.85 -25.73
CA VAL A 95 30.20 12.03 -24.78
C VAL A 95 31.53 11.73 -25.44
N PHE A 96 32.45 12.68 -25.35
CA PHE A 96 33.81 12.58 -25.87
C PHE A 96 34.83 12.65 -24.75
N CYS A 97 35.88 11.85 -24.84
CA CYS A 97 37.04 11.92 -23.96
C CYS A 97 38.24 12.46 -24.72
N VAL A 98 39.00 13.35 -24.09
CA VAL A 98 40.25 13.90 -24.63
C VAL A 98 41.38 13.63 -23.64
N ASP A 99 42.33 12.79 -24.05
CA ASP A 99 43.58 12.56 -23.31
C ASP A 99 44.54 13.70 -23.61
N THR A 100 44.69 14.63 -22.67
CA THR A 100 45.53 15.82 -22.87
C THR A 100 47.03 15.53 -22.79
N MET A 101 47.43 14.28 -22.45
CA MET A 101 48.81 13.80 -22.55
C MET A 101 49.23 13.48 -23.98
N LYS A 102 48.29 13.28 -24.89
CA LYS A 102 48.57 12.92 -26.28
C LYS A 102 48.30 14.11 -27.19
N THR A 103 49.24 14.41 -28.08
CA THR A 103 49.09 15.46 -29.09
C THR A 103 49.14 14.85 -30.49
N PRO A 104 48.19 15.17 -31.39
CA PRO A 104 47.10 16.15 -31.27
C PRO A 104 46.00 15.73 -30.28
N PHE A 105 45.20 16.71 -29.81
CA PHE A 105 44.03 16.45 -28.97
C PHE A 105 42.93 15.83 -29.84
N ILE A 106 42.74 14.51 -29.70
CA ILE A 106 41.77 13.74 -30.49
C ILE A 106 40.53 13.52 -29.64
N LEU A 107 39.37 13.91 -30.17
CA LEU A 107 38.06 13.56 -29.62
C LEU A 107 37.81 12.07 -29.80
N ARG A 108 37.68 11.35 -28.69
CA ARG A 108 37.34 9.93 -28.71
C ARG A 108 35.89 9.76 -28.24
N PRO A 109 34.95 9.41 -29.13
CA PRO A 109 33.59 9.12 -28.71
C PRO A 109 33.59 7.90 -27.80
N LEU A 110 32.79 7.95 -26.74
CA LEU A 110 32.69 6.84 -25.81
C LEU A 110 31.69 5.81 -26.34
N GLY A 111 32.18 4.79 -27.06
CA GLY A 111 31.35 3.81 -27.75
C GLY A 111 30.30 3.10 -26.86
N ALA A 112 30.59 2.90 -25.57
CA ALA A 112 29.64 2.32 -24.61
C ALA A 112 28.40 3.20 -24.36
N LEU A 113 28.48 4.50 -24.62
CA LEU A 113 27.36 5.44 -24.55
C LEU A 113 26.87 5.85 -25.95
N SER A 114 27.30 5.16 -27.01
CA SER A 114 26.81 5.42 -28.37
C SER A 114 25.29 5.23 -28.42
N ASN A 115 24.59 6.19 -28.99
CA ASN A 115 23.11 6.27 -29.04
C ASN A 115 22.40 6.47 -27.69
N ILE A 116 23.12 6.77 -26.61
CA ILE A 116 22.54 7.13 -25.32
C ILE A 116 22.70 8.65 -25.12
N PRO A 117 21.63 9.45 -25.33
CA PRO A 117 21.74 10.90 -25.21
C PRO A 117 22.00 11.30 -23.76
N VAL A 118 23.16 11.90 -23.51
CA VAL A 118 23.59 12.45 -22.21
C VAL A 118 23.16 13.91 -22.08
N THR A 119 22.86 14.33 -20.85
CA THR A 119 22.44 15.72 -20.53
C THR A 119 23.36 16.42 -19.55
N GLN A 120 24.11 15.69 -18.72
CA GLN A 120 25.06 16.26 -17.79
C GLN A 120 26.25 15.33 -17.59
N VAL A 121 27.40 15.95 -17.33
CA VAL A 121 28.65 15.28 -16.97
C VAL A 121 29.22 15.94 -15.72
N ALA A 122 29.74 15.11 -14.81
CA ALA A 122 30.50 15.55 -13.66
C ALA A 122 31.74 14.66 -13.52
N CYS A 123 32.90 15.28 -13.30
CA CYS A 123 34.18 14.58 -13.15
C CYS A 123 34.72 14.79 -11.75
N GLY A 124 35.17 13.69 -11.14
CA GLY A 124 36.02 13.71 -9.96
C GLY A 124 37.49 13.54 -10.31
N ASN A 125 38.32 13.16 -9.34
CA ASN A 125 39.77 13.00 -9.57
C ASN A 125 40.08 11.97 -10.66
N GLN A 126 39.41 10.81 -10.58
CA GLN A 126 39.67 9.62 -11.40
C GLN A 126 38.40 8.91 -11.87
N HIS A 127 37.23 9.54 -11.70
CA HIS A 127 35.95 8.97 -12.09
C HIS A 127 35.05 10.02 -12.73
N THR A 128 34.15 9.58 -13.59
CA THR A 128 33.13 10.41 -14.24
C THR A 128 31.76 9.84 -13.93
N VAL A 129 30.78 10.74 -13.75
CA VAL A 129 29.36 10.44 -13.59
C VAL A 129 28.60 11.22 -14.64
N VAL A 130 27.65 10.58 -15.31
CA VAL A 130 26.79 11.23 -16.31
C VAL A 130 25.32 10.93 -16.05
N LEU A 131 24.47 11.88 -16.41
CA LEU A 131 23.01 11.75 -16.40
C LEU A 131 22.48 11.75 -17.83
N THR A 132 21.74 10.71 -18.20
CA THR A 132 21.12 10.61 -19.53
C THR A 132 19.81 11.40 -19.59
N LYS A 133 19.37 11.72 -20.82
CA LYS A 133 18.03 12.29 -21.07
C LYS A 133 16.90 11.37 -20.62
N GLY A 134 17.17 10.05 -20.56
CA GLY A 134 16.28 9.03 -20.01
C GLY A 134 16.29 8.93 -18.49
N GLY A 135 17.08 9.74 -17.77
CA GLY A 135 17.18 9.72 -16.31
C GLY A 135 18.04 8.60 -15.73
N GLN A 136 18.79 7.87 -16.56
CA GLN A 136 19.76 6.87 -16.08
C GLN A 136 21.09 7.53 -15.71
N VAL A 137 21.77 6.97 -14.72
CA VAL A 137 23.11 7.40 -14.31
C VAL A 137 24.13 6.36 -14.71
N TYR A 138 25.20 6.81 -15.35
CA TYR A 138 26.37 5.98 -15.63
C TYR A 138 27.59 6.52 -14.89
N THR A 139 28.44 5.61 -14.41
CA THR A 139 29.72 5.95 -13.80
C THR A 139 30.83 5.06 -14.31
N TRP A 140 32.04 5.62 -14.42
CA TRP A 140 33.26 4.89 -14.74
C TRP A 140 34.49 5.61 -14.21
N THR A 141 35.56 4.86 -14.06
CA THR A 141 36.94 5.34 -13.91
C THR A 141 37.69 5.27 -15.24
N ARG A 142 38.86 5.91 -15.32
CA ARG A 142 39.72 5.96 -16.51
C ARG A 142 39.93 4.60 -17.20
N ASP A 143 40.09 3.53 -16.42
CA ASP A 143 40.42 2.19 -16.91
C ASP A 143 39.21 1.26 -17.05
N SER A 144 38.00 1.76 -16.81
CA SER A 144 36.76 0.97 -16.81
C SER A 144 35.75 1.49 -17.84
N SER A 145 34.89 0.60 -18.34
CA SER A 145 33.77 0.98 -19.17
C SER A 145 32.62 1.59 -18.34
N PRO A 146 31.84 2.53 -18.91
CA PRO A 146 30.60 3.05 -18.31
C PRO A 146 29.67 1.95 -17.80
N ARG A 147 29.28 2.03 -16.52
CA ARG A 147 28.30 1.13 -15.89
C ARG A 147 27.11 1.91 -15.37
N THR A 148 25.92 1.34 -15.58
CA THR A 148 24.67 1.92 -15.07
C THR A 148 24.54 1.71 -13.56
N VAL A 149 24.14 2.76 -12.84
CA VAL A 149 23.79 2.70 -11.42
C VAL A 149 22.31 2.30 -11.30
N ARG A 150 22.02 0.99 -11.32
CA ARG A 150 20.66 0.44 -11.44
C ARG A 150 19.72 0.80 -10.30
N THR A 151 20.22 0.93 -9.08
CA THR A 151 19.43 1.31 -7.90
C THR A 151 18.77 2.69 -8.01
N LEU A 152 19.24 3.53 -8.94
CA LEU A 152 18.68 4.85 -9.25
C LEU A 152 17.72 4.85 -10.46
N ALA A 153 17.44 3.70 -11.10
CA ALA A 153 16.72 3.64 -12.38
C ALA A 153 15.31 4.27 -12.35
N ALA A 154 14.62 4.21 -11.21
CA ALA A 154 13.30 4.80 -11.01
C ALA A 154 13.31 6.22 -10.43
N MET A 155 14.49 6.77 -10.12
CA MET A 155 14.62 8.06 -9.46
C MET A 155 14.50 9.20 -10.48
N PRO A 156 13.62 10.19 -10.25
CA PRO A 156 13.53 11.34 -11.13
C PRO A 156 14.69 12.30 -10.83
N LEU A 157 15.83 12.13 -11.51
CA LEU A 157 17.05 12.90 -11.25
C LEU A 157 17.13 14.20 -12.07
N VAL A 158 17.80 15.21 -11.52
CA VAL A 158 18.04 16.53 -12.13
C VAL A 158 19.48 16.98 -12.10
N GLN A 159 20.33 16.39 -11.25
CA GLN A 159 21.75 16.75 -11.19
C GLN A 159 22.62 15.53 -10.88
N VAL A 160 23.77 15.45 -11.54
CA VAL A 160 24.94 14.67 -11.08
C VAL A 160 26.04 15.62 -10.63
N ALA A 161 26.76 15.27 -9.57
CA ALA A 161 27.94 16.00 -9.12
C ALA A 161 29.03 15.01 -8.70
N ALA A 162 30.29 15.39 -8.90
CA ALA A 162 31.45 14.62 -8.51
C ALA A 162 32.49 15.58 -7.96
N GLY A 163 33.17 15.18 -6.89
CA GLY A 163 34.33 15.89 -6.35
C GLY A 163 35.52 14.95 -6.32
N GLY A 164 36.38 15.02 -5.30
CA GLY A 164 37.59 14.20 -5.22
C GLY A 164 37.37 12.71 -5.55
N ASP A 165 36.85 11.96 -4.58
CA ASP A 165 36.56 10.52 -4.72
C ASP A 165 35.10 10.20 -4.31
N GLN A 166 34.22 11.21 -4.40
CA GLN A 166 32.82 11.11 -4.03
C GLN A 166 31.91 11.58 -5.16
N SER A 167 30.75 10.95 -5.25
CA SER A 167 29.72 11.18 -6.26
C SER A 167 28.39 11.49 -5.58
N PHE A 168 27.59 12.32 -6.23
CA PHE A 168 26.28 12.74 -5.76
C PHE A 168 25.27 12.74 -6.91
N VAL A 169 24.01 12.47 -6.55
CA VAL A 169 22.85 12.76 -7.41
C VAL A 169 21.79 13.53 -6.64
N LEU A 170 21.07 14.37 -7.38
CA LEU A 170 19.94 15.16 -6.88
C LEU A 170 18.66 14.76 -7.61
N SER A 171 17.61 14.44 -6.85
CA SER A 171 16.27 14.22 -7.40
C SER A 171 15.54 15.54 -7.65
N VAL A 172 14.53 15.51 -8.53
CA VAL A 172 13.59 16.62 -8.76
C VAL A 172 12.95 17.07 -7.44
N SER A 173 12.75 16.15 -6.49
CA SER A 173 12.13 16.40 -5.18
C SER A 173 13.10 16.85 -4.10
N GLY A 174 14.35 17.15 -4.44
CA GLY A 174 15.36 17.61 -3.50
C GLY A 174 15.99 16.50 -2.64
N GLY A 175 15.73 15.23 -2.98
CA GLY A 175 16.41 14.08 -2.40
C GLY A 175 17.86 14.02 -2.86
N VAL A 176 18.79 13.86 -1.92
CA VAL A 176 20.23 13.82 -2.16
C VAL A 176 20.76 12.43 -1.85
N PHE A 177 21.53 11.86 -2.77
CA PHE A 177 22.17 10.56 -2.59
C PHE A 177 23.64 10.67 -2.88
N SER A 178 24.46 10.07 -2.01
CA SER A 178 25.92 10.17 -2.06
C SER A 178 26.58 8.80 -1.97
N TRP A 179 27.73 8.65 -2.61
CA TRP A 179 28.59 7.46 -2.50
C TRP A 179 30.04 7.82 -2.84
N GLY A 180 30.96 6.91 -2.54
CA GLY A 180 32.40 7.06 -2.67
C GLY A 180 33.08 7.19 -1.31
N ARG A 181 34.19 7.93 -1.29
CA ARG A 181 35.03 8.14 -0.12
C ARG A 181 34.39 9.07 0.92
N ASN A 182 34.53 8.74 2.20
CA ASN A 182 33.90 9.44 3.32
C ASN A 182 34.82 9.67 4.54
N ASP A 183 36.15 9.60 4.36
CA ASP A 183 37.14 9.73 5.45
C ASP A 183 37.05 11.03 6.30
N CYS A 184 36.40 12.07 5.78
CA CYS A 184 36.16 13.36 6.44
C CYS A 184 34.67 13.66 6.65
N GLY A 185 33.75 12.72 6.37
CA GLY A 185 32.31 12.98 6.42
C GLY A 185 31.75 13.67 5.17
N GLN A 186 32.49 13.71 4.06
CA GLN A 186 32.13 14.42 2.82
C GLN A 186 30.90 13.86 2.10
N LEU A 187 30.40 12.68 2.51
CA LEU A 187 29.12 12.13 2.06
C LEU A 187 27.92 12.66 2.86
N GLY A 188 28.14 13.28 4.02
CA GLY A 188 27.09 13.88 4.85
C GLY A 188 26.22 12.88 5.60
N LEU A 189 26.68 11.64 5.76
CA LEU A 189 25.91 10.53 6.32
C LEU A 189 25.94 10.44 7.85
N GLY A 190 26.68 11.33 8.52
CA GLY A 190 26.85 11.31 9.98
C GLY A 190 27.90 10.34 10.49
N ASP A 191 28.68 9.73 9.59
CA ASP A 191 29.78 8.82 9.87
C ASP A 191 30.98 9.11 8.93
N LYS A 192 32.06 8.33 9.05
CA LYS A 192 33.27 8.39 8.20
C LYS A 192 33.47 7.15 7.32
N THR A 193 32.41 6.38 7.09
CA THR A 193 32.47 5.10 6.38
C THR A 193 32.22 5.31 4.89
N ASP A 194 33.12 4.81 4.05
CA ASP A 194 32.99 4.83 2.59
C ASP A 194 31.76 4.05 2.14
N ARG A 195 31.11 4.48 1.05
CA ARG A 195 29.94 3.80 0.47
C ARG A 195 30.19 3.48 -0.99
N ASN A 196 29.98 2.23 -1.40
CA ASN A 196 30.14 1.83 -2.80
C ASN A 196 28.86 1.96 -3.64
N THR A 197 27.73 2.23 -2.98
CA THR A 197 26.41 2.37 -3.61
C THR A 197 25.74 3.67 -3.16
N PRO A 198 24.89 4.29 -4.00
CA PRO A 198 24.16 5.49 -3.64
C PRO A 198 23.42 5.33 -2.32
N THR A 199 23.70 6.21 -1.36
CA THR A 199 23.07 6.21 -0.04
C THR A 199 22.31 7.53 0.17
N PRO A 200 21.06 7.52 0.66
CA PRO A 200 20.30 8.74 0.94
C PRO A 200 20.94 9.58 2.06
N VAL A 201 21.17 10.86 1.80
CA VAL A 201 21.64 11.86 2.78
C VAL A 201 20.45 12.39 3.58
N ARG A 202 19.97 11.58 4.54
CA ARG A 202 18.71 11.84 5.28
C ARG A 202 18.66 13.20 5.98
N PHE A 203 19.80 13.78 6.36
CA PHE A 203 19.88 15.11 7.00
C PHE A 203 19.46 16.27 6.09
N LEU A 204 19.41 16.05 4.76
CA LEU A 204 18.93 17.03 3.78
C LEU A 204 17.47 16.82 3.38
N ASN A 205 16.81 15.78 3.89
CA ASN A 205 15.40 15.54 3.59
C ASN A 205 14.57 16.77 3.98
N MET A 206 13.58 17.10 3.15
CA MET A 206 12.69 18.26 3.33
C MET A 206 13.36 19.64 3.28
N LYS A 207 14.68 19.73 3.03
CA LYS A 207 15.39 21.02 2.89
C LYS A 207 15.24 21.67 1.52
N LYS A 208 14.52 21.02 0.58
CA LYS A 208 14.30 21.50 -0.79
C LYS A 208 15.62 21.80 -1.52
N THR A 209 16.54 20.85 -1.51
CA THR A 209 17.81 20.97 -2.24
C THR A 209 17.56 21.18 -3.74
N VAL A 210 18.28 22.12 -4.34
CA VAL A 210 18.19 22.43 -5.79
C VAL A 210 19.54 22.39 -6.50
N HIS A 211 20.66 22.41 -5.77
CA HIS A 211 21.98 22.30 -6.36
C HIS A 211 23.01 21.71 -5.38
N ILE A 212 23.93 20.91 -5.91
CA ILE A 212 25.06 20.32 -5.17
C ILE A 212 26.37 20.72 -5.86
N SER A 213 27.40 21.04 -5.08
CA SER A 213 28.75 21.24 -5.57
C SER A 213 29.75 20.50 -4.67
N CYS A 214 30.72 19.82 -5.27
CA CYS A 214 31.65 18.95 -4.56
C CYS A 214 33.08 19.48 -4.70
N GLY A 215 33.80 19.60 -3.58
CA GLY A 215 35.23 19.86 -3.56
C GLY A 215 36.03 18.55 -3.43
N GLN A 216 37.30 18.63 -3.02
CA GLN A 216 38.11 17.40 -2.91
C GLN A 216 37.69 16.49 -1.75
N LYS A 217 37.40 17.10 -0.59
CA LYS A 217 36.97 16.38 0.63
C LYS A 217 35.83 17.08 1.36
N HIS A 218 35.09 17.95 0.68
CA HIS A 218 33.92 18.63 1.23
C HIS A 218 32.84 18.79 0.17
N THR A 219 31.62 19.06 0.62
CA THR A 219 30.45 19.21 -0.23
C THR A 219 29.65 20.42 0.24
N ALA A 220 29.14 21.20 -0.71
CA ALA A 220 28.20 22.28 -0.47
C ALA A 220 26.87 21.99 -1.17
N VAL A 221 25.77 22.36 -0.52
CA VAL A 221 24.41 22.14 -0.97
C VAL A 221 23.62 23.44 -0.87
N LEU A 222 22.86 23.76 -1.91
CA LEU A 222 22.02 24.95 -2.00
C LEU A 222 20.54 24.53 -2.03
N THR A 223 19.74 25.17 -1.17
CA THR A 223 18.29 24.97 -1.13
C THR A 223 17.55 25.97 -2.02
N LYS A 224 16.30 25.66 -2.35
CA LYS A 224 15.40 26.53 -3.14
C LYS A 224 15.24 27.92 -2.52
N ASP A 225 15.26 27.98 -1.18
CA ASP A 225 15.09 29.22 -0.42
C ASP A 225 16.40 30.02 -0.29
N GLY A 226 17.49 29.55 -0.89
CA GLY A 226 18.79 30.23 -0.92
C GLY A 226 19.70 29.93 0.28
N ALA A 227 19.39 28.92 1.10
CA ALA A 227 20.23 28.51 2.21
C ALA A 227 21.36 27.58 1.74
N VAL A 228 22.55 27.73 2.35
CA VAL A 228 23.73 26.92 2.02
C VAL A 228 24.07 26.01 3.20
N PHE A 229 24.21 24.72 2.90
CA PHE A 229 24.69 23.70 3.83
C PHE A 229 26.03 23.16 3.35
N THR A 230 26.96 22.95 4.27
CA THR A 230 28.30 22.42 3.99
C THR A 230 28.65 21.29 4.94
N PHE A 231 29.44 20.34 4.46
CA PHE A 231 29.91 19.18 5.24
C PHE A 231 31.16 18.54 4.62
N GLY A 232 31.81 17.66 5.37
CA GLY A 232 33.09 17.07 5.04
C GLY A 232 34.24 17.76 5.76
N SER A 233 35.39 17.89 5.10
CA SER A 233 36.59 18.43 5.72
C SER A 233 36.51 19.94 5.93
N GLY A 234 36.85 20.38 7.15
CA GLY A 234 36.94 21.79 7.51
C GLY A 234 38.35 22.33 7.65
N ARG A 235 39.40 21.53 7.38
CA ARG A 235 40.80 21.82 7.74
C ARG A 235 41.35 23.18 7.31
N PHE A 236 40.81 23.75 6.24
CA PHE A 236 41.22 25.06 5.71
C PHE A 236 40.13 26.13 5.86
N GLY A 237 39.04 25.85 6.59
CA GLY A 237 37.90 26.76 6.73
C GLY A 237 36.87 26.67 5.59
N GLN A 238 36.98 25.70 4.69
CA GLN A 238 36.17 25.60 3.45
C GLN A 238 34.68 25.31 3.67
N LEU A 239 34.27 25.09 4.91
CA LEU A 239 32.88 24.92 5.33
C LEU A 239 32.23 26.23 5.80
N GLY A 240 32.99 27.29 6.11
CA GLY A 240 32.40 28.59 6.45
C GLY A 240 31.71 28.65 7.83
N HIS A 241 32.03 27.74 8.75
CA HIS A 241 31.38 27.63 10.07
C HIS A 241 32.11 28.34 11.21
N ASN A 242 33.03 29.25 10.89
CA ASN A 242 33.99 29.83 11.83
C ASN A 242 34.76 28.75 12.63
N SER A 243 35.11 27.66 11.95
CA SER A 243 35.76 26.48 12.53
C SER A 243 36.59 25.78 11.45
N VAL A 244 37.61 25.05 11.91
CA VAL A 244 38.45 24.18 11.06
C VAL A 244 38.15 22.67 11.26
N GLY A 245 37.13 22.36 12.05
CA GLY A 245 36.69 20.98 12.29
C GLY A 245 35.93 20.37 11.11
N ASP A 246 36.04 19.06 10.94
CA ASP A 246 35.24 18.31 9.98
C ASP A 246 33.76 18.26 10.43
N GLU A 247 32.84 18.34 9.48
CA GLU A 247 31.40 18.23 9.73
C GLU A 247 30.86 16.95 9.08
N LEU A 248 30.45 15.98 9.90
CA LEU A 248 29.95 14.69 9.40
C LEU A 248 28.52 14.77 8.85
N ARG A 249 27.81 15.85 9.17
CA ARG A 249 26.42 16.10 8.80
C ARG A 249 26.33 17.47 8.14
N PRO A 250 25.45 17.64 7.15
CA PRO A 250 25.15 18.94 6.56
C PRO A 250 24.83 19.98 7.62
N ARG A 251 25.66 21.02 7.71
CA ARG A 251 25.51 22.13 8.64
C ARG A 251 25.24 23.43 7.87
N LEU A 252 24.28 24.21 8.36
CA LEU A 252 23.94 25.50 7.79
C LEU A 252 25.11 26.49 7.96
N VAL A 253 25.46 27.20 6.89
CA VAL A 253 26.43 28.31 6.94
C VAL A 253 25.73 29.55 7.51
N ALA A 254 25.83 29.74 8.83
CA ALA A 254 25.09 30.77 9.56
C ALA A 254 25.37 32.21 9.06
N GLU A 255 26.59 32.50 8.64
CA GLU A 255 26.98 33.82 8.11
C GLU A 255 26.31 34.17 6.77
N LEU A 256 25.75 33.19 6.06
CA LEU A 256 24.96 33.42 4.85
C LEU A 256 23.46 33.42 5.13
N TRP A 257 23.04 33.31 6.40
CA TRP A 257 21.63 33.32 6.76
C TRP A 257 20.97 34.67 6.45
N GLY A 258 19.79 34.62 5.83
CA GLY A 258 19.08 35.82 5.37
C GLY A 258 19.60 36.38 4.05
N VAL A 259 20.74 35.92 3.55
CA VAL A 259 21.25 36.26 2.21
C VAL A 259 20.76 35.20 1.22
N LYS A 260 20.07 35.62 0.17
CA LYS A 260 19.56 34.68 -0.83
C LYS A 260 20.66 34.27 -1.81
N VAL A 261 21.23 33.09 -1.60
CA VAL A 261 22.24 32.49 -2.48
C VAL A 261 21.58 31.91 -3.73
N CYS A 262 22.22 32.08 -4.89
CA CYS A 262 21.74 31.55 -6.17
C CYS A 262 22.71 30.59 -6.87
N ARG A 263 24.02 30.64 -6.56
CA ARG A 263 25.02 29.67 -7.05
C ARG A 263 26.03 29.35 -5.96
N ILE A 264 26.54 28.12 -6.02
CA ILE A 264 27.65 27.63 -5.20
C ILE A 264 28.66 26.92 -6.11
N ALA A 265 29.95 27.05 -5.84
CA ALA A 265 31.00 26.31 -6.53
C ALA A 265 32.11 25.92 -5.54
N CYS A 266 32.45 24.64 -5.48
CA CYS A 266 33.51 24.11 -4.63
C CYS A 266 34.76 23.83 -5.46
N GLY A 267 35.89 24.37 -5.03
CA GLY A 267 37.20 23.97 -5.55
C GLY A 267 37.83 22.89 -4.68
N ARG A 268 39.15 22.69 -4.79
CA ARG A 268 39.85 21.64 -4.03
C ARG A 268 39.66 21.78 -2.51
N HIS A 269 39.93 22.98 -2.00
CA HIS A 269 39.90 23.31 -0.57
C HIS A 269 39.25 24.67 -0.29
N HIS A 270 38.36 25.15 -1.17
CA HIS A 270 37.65 26.42 -1.00
C HIS A 270 36.22 26.34 -1.55
N THR A 271 35.38 27.26 -1.12
CA THR A 271 33.99 27.37 -1.56
C THR A 271 33.70 28.80 -1.99
N LEU A 272 33.03 28.95 -3.13
CA LEU A 272 32.53 30.20 -3.69
C LEU A 272 31.01 30.23 -3.63
N VAL A 273 30.46 31.40 -3.36
CA VAL A 273 29.01 31.64 -3.24
C VAL A 273 28.66 32.89 -4.03
N LEU A 274 27.64 32.81 -4.88
CA LEU A 274 27.05 33.96 -5.57
C LEU A 274 25.66 34.22 -5.00
N THR A 275 25.42 35.47 -4.64
CA THR A 275 24.15 35.94 -4.10
C THR A 275 23.26 36.51 -5.22
N ASP A 276 21.96 36.62 -4.97
CA ASP A 276 21.02 37.29 -5.87
C ASP A 276 21.37 38.77 -6.10
N SER A 277 22.01 39.41 -5.11
CA SER A 277 22.61 40.75 -5.19
C SER A 277 23.87 40.82 -6.05
N ARG A 278 24.23 39.71 -6.72
CA ARG A 278 25.37 39.59 -7.65
C ARG A 278 26.73 39.81 -6.99
N LYS A 279 26.81 39.66 -5.67
CA LYS A 279 28.05 39.65 -4.89
C LYS A 279 28.58 38.22 -4.74
N VAL A 280 29.91 38.08 -4.84
CA VAL A 280 30.62 36.81 -4.66
C VAL A 280 31.25 36.80 -3.27
N PHE A 281 31.08 35.69 -2.56
CA PHE A 281 31.74 35.40 -1.30
C PHE A 281 32.63 34.17 -1.47
N SER A 282 33.74 34.12 -0.73
CA SER A 282 34.67 32.99 -0.73
C SER A 282 35.19 32.70 0.67
N PHE A 283 35.47 31.42 0.94
CA PHE A 283 36.03 30.92 2.19
C PHE A 283 36.78 29.60 1.98
N GLY A 284 37.72 29.30 2.87
CA GLY A 284 38.59 28.12 2.77
C GLY A 284 40.07 28.44 2.61
N CYS A 285 40.77 27.64 1.81
CA CYS A 285 42.21 27.79 1.56
C CYS A 285 42.52 29.04 0.73
N GLY A 286 43.42 29.89 1.22
CA GLY A 286 43.88 31.11 0.56
C GLY A 286 45.35 31.07 0.10
N GLU A 287 46.06 29.95 0.28
CA GLU A 287 47.52 29.82 0.03
C GLU A 287 47.94 30.17 -1.41
N GLN A 288 47.04 29.97 -2.38
CA GLN A 288 47.26 30.26 -3.79
C GLN A 288 46.52 31.51 -4.24
N GLY A 289 45.92 32.28 -3.34
CA GLY A 289 45.12 33.45 -3.66
C GLY A 289 43.72 33.14 -4.20
N GLN A 290 43.26 31.88 -4.12
CA GLN A 290 41.99 31.40 -4.69
C GLN A 290 40.74 31.96 -3.98
N LEU A 291 40.90 32.77 -2.95
CA LEU A 291 39.80 33.47 -2.29
C LEU A 291 39.60 34.90 -2.79
N GLY A 292 40.64 35.54 -3.34
CA GLY A 292 40.54 36.91 -3.86
C GLY A 292 40.47 38.02 -2.79
N HIS A 293 40.98 37.79 -1.58
CA HIS A 293 40.95 38.75 -0.45
C HIS A 293 42.24 39.56 -0.22
N GLY A 294 43.29 39.36 -1.02
CA GLY A 294 44.56 40.09 -0.85
C GLY A 294 45.49 39.56 0.25
N GLU A 295 44.99 38.81 1.23
CA GLU A 295 45.78 38.21 2.33
C GLU A 295 45.97 36.68 2.19
N GLU A 296 47.09 36.13 2.66
CA GLU A 296 47.33 34.68 2.77
C GLU A 296 46.70 34.12 4.06
N SER A 297 45.41 34.36 4.24
CA SER A 297 44.63 33.85 5.38
C SER A 297 43.67 32.75 4.95
N HIS A 298 43.25 31.93 5.92
CA HIS A 298 42.30 30.82 5.75
C HIS A 298 40.96 31.19 6.39
N PRO A 299 40.21 32.18 5.86
CA PRO A 299 38.97 32.61 6.48
C PRO A 299 38.00 31.43 6.57
N SER A 300 37.69 31.06 7.80
CA SER A 300 36.70 30.03 8.14
C SER A 300 35.27 30.56 8.12
N VAL A 301 35.06 31.80 7.66
CA VAL A 301 33.77 32.44 7.45
C VAL A 301 33.69 32.99 6.02
N PRO A 302 32.51 33.04 5.40
CA PRO A 302 32.31 33.65 4.09
C PRO A 302 32.66 35.14 4.10
N LEU A 303 33.62 35.55 3.27
CA LEU A 303 34.00 36.95 3.10
C LEU A 303 33.77 37.41 1.66
N PRO A 304 33.39 38.68 1.42
CA PRO A 304 33.14 39.20 0.08
C PRO A 304 34.44 39.29 -0.73
N VAL A 305 34.44 38.76 -1.95
CA VAL A 305 35.60 38.81 -2.86
C VAL A 305 35.84 40.25 -3.29
N GLN A 306 37.09 40.72 -3.20
CA GLN A 306 37.47 42.08 -3.60
C GLN A 306 37.66 42.17 -5.12
N LEU A 307 36.59 42.53 -5.82
CA LEU A 307 36.65 42.75 -7.27
C LEU A 307 37.12 44.19 -7.59
N PRO A 308 37.94 44.40 -8.65
CA PRO A 308 38.47 45.74 -8.96
C PRO A 308 37.35 46.74 -9.30
N GLN A 309 37.14 47.73 -8.43
CA GLN A 309 35.99 48.64 -8.46
C GLN A 309 35.88 49.42 -9.78
N ASP A 310 37.00 49.92 -10.31
CA ASP A 310 37.04 50.68 -11.58
C ASP A 310 36.60 49.87 -12.81
N THR A 311 36.68 48.54 -12.75
CA THR A 311 36.26 47.64 -13.85
C THR A 311 34.85 47.08 -13.71
N THR A 312 34.19 47.27 -12.56
CA THR A 312 32.82 46.75 -12.31
C THR A 312 31.70 47.70 -12.72
N ASN A 313 32.01 48.96 -13.04
CA ASN A 313 31.04 49.93 -13.54
C ASN A 313 30.44 49.46 -14.89
N GLY A 314 29.27 48.82 -14.82
CA GLY A 314 28.52 48.36 -16.00
C GLY A 314 28.40 46.84 -16.16
N PHE A 315 29.09 46.03 -15.35
CA PHE A 315 29.11 44.57 -15.48
C PHE A 315 28.43 43.85 -14.30
N ILE A 316 27.60 42.85 -14.61
CA ILE A 316 26.92 41.99 -13.63
C ILE A 316 27.53 40.59 -13.68
N ILE A 317 27.86 40.02 -12.51
CA ILE A 317 28.35 38.64 -12.41
C ILE A 317 27.20 37.66 -12.70
N GLN A 318 27.44 36.74 -13.62
CA GLN A 318 26.46 35.76 -14.05
C GLN A 318 26.71 34.39 -13.44
N ASN A 319 27.92 33.85 -13.59
CA ASN A 319 28.30 32.54 -13.05
C ASN A 319 29.60 32.61 -12.27
N ILE A 320 29.78 31.64 -11.40
CA ILE A 320 31.02 31.37 -10.65
C ILE A 320 31.47 29.94 -10.94
N TYR A 321 32.78 29.74 -11.03
CA TYR A 321 33.39 28.42 -11.20
C TYR A 321 34.59 28.32 -10.25
N ALA A 322 34.79 27.14 -9.68
CA ALA A 322 35.92 26.85 -8.82
C ALA A 322 36.68 25.66 -9.41
N GLY A 323 37.96 25.87 -9.71
CA GLY A 323 38.89 24.82 -10.11
C GLY A 323 39.63 24.24 -8.92
N ALA A 324 40.70 23.49 -9.20
CA ALA A 324 41.57 22.95 -8.15
C ALA A 324 42.01 24.06 -7.16
N ASN A 325 42.86 24.99 -7.60
CA ASN A 325 43.36 26.10 -6.78
C ASN A 325 43.09 27.47 -7.41
N CYS A 326 42.06 27.57 -8.23
CA CYS A 326 41.69 28.79 -8.94
C CYS A 326 40.18 29.00 -8.97
N SER A 327 39.79 30.23 -9.25
CA SER A 327 38.40 30.67 -9.20
C SER A 327 38.12 31.63 -10.34
N PHE A 328 36.90 31.55 -10.87
CA PHE A 328 36.48 32.29 -12.05
C PHE A 328 35.10 32.89 -11.81
N ALA A 329 34.86 34.08 -12.36
CA ALA A 329 33.53 34.66 -12.44
C ALA A 329 33.27 35.24 -13.83
N THR A 330 32.20 34.81 -14.50
CA THR A 330 31.79 35.38 -15.79
C THR A 330 30.83 36.55 -15.56
N CYS A 331 30.86 37.55 -16.44
CA CYS A 331 30.07 38.77 -16.29
C CYS A 331 29.54 39.26 -17.65
N SER A 332 28.36 39.89 -17.64
CA SER A 332 27.72 40.52 -18.82
C SER A 332 27.38 41.98 -18.54
N THR A 333 27.01 42.75 -19.57
CA THR A 333 26.63 44.17 -19.42
C THR A 333 25.16 44.34 -19.03
N HIS A 334 24.78 45.47 -18.43
CA HIS A 334 23.41 45.76 -17.97
C HIS A 334 22.31 45.72 -19.06
N GLN A 335 22.67 45.76 -20.35
CA GLN A 335 21.71 45.71 -21.46
C GLN A 335 21.21 44.29 -21.75
N ASP A 336 21.92 43.26 -21.29
CA ASP A 336 21.52 41.85 -21.42
C ASP A 336 20.61 41.41 -20.25
N LYS A 337 19.49 42.13 -20.03
CA LYS A 337 18.44 41.72 -19.06
C LYS A 337 17.64 40.54 -19.62
N GLY A 338 18.24 39.35 -19.59
CA GLY A 338 17.62 38.12 -20.09
C GLY A 338 17.35 37.05 -19.03
N SER A 339 18.18 36.90 -17.99
CA SER A 339 18.02 35.79 -17.04
C SER A 339 18.06 36.23 -15.58
N SER A 340 16.97 35.93 -14.87
CA SER A 340 16.95 35.93 -13.41
C SER A 340 17.94 34.85 -12.91
N CYS A 341 18.64 35.11 -11.80
CA CYS A 341 19.49 34.10 -11.11
C CYS A 341 18.74 32.80 -10.75
N THR A 342 17.41 32.80 -10.81
CA THR A 342 16.53 31.68 -10.45
C THR A 342 16.25 30.70 -11.58
N GLU A 343 16.71 30.97 -12.80
CA GLU A 343 16.58 30.02 -13.91
C GLU A 343 17.73 29.01 -13.86
N ASN A 344 17.62 28.03 -12.96
CA ASN A 344 18.18 26.72 -13.31
C ASN A 344 17.36 26.26 -14.51
N ASN A 345 18.01 26.09 -15.66
CA ASN A 345 17.46 25.42 -16.84
C ASN A 345 17.14 23.97 -16.48
N VAL A 346 16.12 23.77 -15.64
CA VAL A 346 15.36 22.53 -15.62
C VAL A 346 14.71 22.53 -16.99
N THR A 347 15.34 21.82 -17.93
CA THR A 347 14.83 21.53 -19.27
C THR A 347 13.31 21.51 -19.20
N GLN A 348 12.69 22.53 -19.79
CA GLN A 348 11.26 22.73 -19.80
C GLN A 348 10.72 21.62 -20.71
N PHE A 349 10.52 20.44 -20.14
CA PHE A 349 9.91 19.33 -20.86
C PHE A 349 8.48 19.74 -21.19
N ASP A 350 8.06 19.49 -22.42
CA ASP A 350 6.65 19.61 -22.79
C ASP A 350 5.79 18.86 -21.77
N SER A 351 4.71 19.50 -21.31
CA SER A 351 3.79 18.86 -20.37
C SER A 351 3.32 17.52 -20.93
N ILE A 352 3.28 16.48 -20.09
CA ILE A 352 2.80 15.15 -20.48
C ILE A 352 1.36 15.23 -21.03
N GLU A 353 0.55 16.19 -20.59
CA GLU A 353 -0.78 16.46 -21.15
C GLU A 353 -0.68 16.88 -22.64
N ASN A 354 0.15 17.88 -22.97
CA ASN A 354 0.33 18.33 -24.35
C ASN A 354 0.85 17.22 -25.28
N MET A 355 1.73 16.37 -24.77
CA MET A 355 2.25 15.22 -25.53
C MET A 355 1.18 14.15 -25.73
N THR A 356 0.38 13.87 -24.70
CA THR A 356 -0.74 12.93 -24.76
C THR A 356 -1.80 13.41 -25.76
N ASP A 357 -2.06 14.71 -25.82
CA ASP A 357 -2.98 15.31 -26.78
C ASP A 357 -2.53 15.06 -28.22
N LYS A 358 -1.24 15.22 -28.47
CA LYS A 358 -0.62 14.93 -29.76
C LYS A 358 -0.64 13.45 -30.12
N TRP A 359 -0.42 12.56 -29.14
CA TRP A 359 -0.46 11.11 -29.38
C TRP A 359 -1.89 10.61 -29.64
N ALA A 360 -2.89 11.25 -29.04
CA ALA A 360 -4.30 10.91 -29.20
C ALA A 360 -4.93 11.47 -30.49
N SER A 361 -4.35 12.50 -31.11
CA SER A 361 -4.80 13.00 -32.41
C SER A 361 -4.41 12.04 -33.54
N GLN A 362 -5.38 11.57 -34.34
CA GLN A 362 -5.13 10.68 -35.48
C GLN A 362 -4.07 11.23 -36.42
N CYS A 363 -3.20 10.35 -36.92
CA CYS A 363 -1.96 10.73 -37.59
C CYS A 363 -1.70 9.82 -38.80
N ASP A 364 -1.09 10.40 -39.84
CA ASP A 364 -0.54 9.69 -40.98
C ASP A 364 0.60 8.73 -40.56
N SER A 365 1.00 7.82 -41.45
CA SER A 365 1.98 6.76 -41.14
C SER A 365 3.33 7.29 -40.64
N LYS A 366 3.76 8.45 -41.15
CA LYS A 366 5.02 9.11 -40.75
C LYS A 366 4.95 9.69 -39.34
N SER A 367 3.83 10.32 -38.96
CA SER A 367 3.63 10.84 -37.61
C SER A 367 3.48 9.71 -36.59
N TRP A 368 2.86 8.59 -36.96
CA TRP A 368 2.74 7.42 -36.08
C TRP A 368 4.09 6.80 -35.69
N ALA A 369 5.02 6.64 -36.65
CA ALA A 369 6.37 6.14 -36.35
C ALA A 369 7.10 7.01 -35.31
N LYS A 370 6.95 8.34 -35.43
CA LYS A 370 7.50 9.30 -34.46
C LYS A 370 6.82 9.19 -33.09
N ILE A 371 5.49 9.04 -33.06
CA ILE A 371 4.73 8.82 -31.81
C ILE A 371 5.20 7.55 -31.10
N LYS A 372 5.37 6.43 -31.82
CA LYS A 372 5.92 5.19 -31.23
C LYS A 372 7.28 5.43 -30.58
N GLN A 373 8.19 6.10 -31.30
CA GLN A 373 9.52 6.40 -30.78
C GLN A 373 9.46 7.29 -29.54
N ASP A 374 8.57 8.29 -29.52
CA ASP A 374 8.37 9.17 -28.37
C ASP A 374 7.79 8.40 -27.16
N ILE A 375 6.78 7.55 -27.36
CA ILE A 375 6.22 6.67 -26.31
C ILE A 375 7.31 5.78 -25.72
N HIS A 376 8.04 5.05 -26.56
CA HIS A 376 9.09 4.14 -26.09
C HIS A 376 10.21 4.89 -25.37
N ARG A 377 10.62 6.07 -25.85
CA ARG A 377 11.64 6.88 -25.19
C ARG A 377 11.21 7.31 -23.77
N MET A 378 9.93 7.61 -23.57
CA MET A 378 9.43 8.20 -22.33
C MET A 378 8.90 7.17 -21.35
N VAL A 379 8.05 6.25 -21.81
CA VAL A 379 7.35 5.28 -20.98
C VAL A 379 8.26 4.11 -20.57
N SER A 380 9.31 3.80 -21.35
CA SER A 380 10.27 2.75 -20.94
C SER A 380 11.23 3.19 -19.82
N SER A 381 11.25 4.48 -19.46
CA SER A 381 12.05 5.00 -18.34
C SER A 381 11.19 5.23 -17.11
N ALA A 382 11.51 4.52 -16.02
CA ALA A 382 10.85 4.71 -14.72
C ALA A 382 11.10 6.11 -14.15
N ALA A 383 12.34 6.64 -14.27
CA ALA A 383 12.67 8.00 -13.88
C ALA A 383 11.80 9.05 -14.59
N TRP A 384 11.54 8.87 -15.89
CA TRP A 384 10.74 9.79 -16.68
C TRP A 384 9.27 9.72 -16.30
N MET A 385 8.69 8.51 -16.24
CA MET A 385 7.32 8.29 -15.75
C MET A 385 7.10 8.90 -14.36
N ASN A 386 8.04 8.68 -13.45
CA ASN A 386 8.00 9.24 -12.10
C ASN A 386 8.00 10.78 -12.11
N ARG A 387 8.91 11.40 -12.89
CA ARG A 387 9.04 12.86 -13.00
C ARG A 387 7.78 13.54 -13.56
N SER A 388 7.05 12.86 -14.44
CA SER A 388 5.94 13.45 -15.19
C SER A 388 4.64 13.58 -14.40
N PHE A 389 4.50 12.83 -13.30
CA PHE A 389 3.30 12.83 -12.45
C PHE A 389 3.54 13.43 -11.06
N LEU A 390 4.61 14.22 -10.88
CA LEU A 390 4.91 14.89 -9.61
C LEU A 390 3.92 16.03 -9.32
N ASN A 391 3.50 16.13 -8.06
CA ASN A 391 2.66 17.23 -7.60
C ASN A 391 3.48 18.51 -7.40
N ARG A 392 3.52 19.34 -8.44
CA ARG A 392 4.25 20.63 -8.43
C ARG A 392 3.50 21.76 -7.72
N SER A 393 2.23 21.56 -7.37
CA SER A 393 1.46 22.57 -6.65
C SER A 393 2.07 22.80 -5.26
N LYS A 394 2.39 24.07 -4.93
CA LYS A 394 2.96 24.48 -3.64
C LYS A 394 4.17 23.64 -3.18
N ASP A 395 5.02 23.20 -4.12
CA ASP A 395 6.20 22.37 -3.82
C ASP A 395 5.90 21.03 -3.10
N LYS A 396 4.68 20.48 -3.24
CA LYS A 396 4.29 19.24 -2.58
C LYS A 396 5.21 18.05 -2.91
N HIS A 397 5.76 18.00 -4.11
CA HIS A 397 6.71 16.95 -4.47
C HIS A 397 7.98 16.94 -3.58
N PHE A 398 8.43 18.08 -3.05
CA PHE A 398 9.55 18.15 -2.09
C PHE A 398 9.18 17.56 -0.71
N GLN A 399 7.90 17.28 -0.45
CA GLN A 399 7.41 16.75 0.83
C GLN A 399 7.28 15.23 0.86
N THR A 400 7.99 14.55 -0.04
CA THR A 400 7.84 13.10 -0.20
C THR A 400 8.47 12.38 0.98
N SER A 401 7.66 11.53 1.62
CA SER A 401 7.94 10.85 2.88
C SER A 401 7.16 9.54 2.92
N PRO A 402 7.35 8.68 3.94
CA PRO A 402 6.52 7.47 4.11
C PRO A 402 5.01 7.77 4.15
N ASN A 403 4.62 8.98 4.58
CA ASN A 403 3.21 9.37 4.68
C ASN A 403 2.66 10.14 3.46
N SER A 404 3.51 10.49 2.49
CA SER A 404 3.11 11.26 1.30
C SER A 404 3.99 10.91 0.11
N CYS A 405 3.39 10.39 -0.96
CA CYS A 405 4.13 9.99 -2.16
C CYS A 405 4.51 11.15 -3.09
N GLY A 406 3.98 12.36 -2.88
CA GLY A 406 4.31 13.54 -3.69
C GLY A 406 3.82 13.50 -5.14
N LEU A 407 2.90 12.60 -5.50
CA LEU A 407 2.31 12.47 -6.84
C LEU A 407 1.02 13.29 -7.00
N ASP A 408 0.71 13.67 -8.24
CA ASP A 408 -0.60 14.16 -8.66
C ASP A 408 -1.39 13.02 -9.33
N LEU A 409 -2.05 12.20 -8.51
CA LEU A 409 -2.80 11.05 -9.00
C LEU A 409 -4.05 11.43 -9.81
N SER A 410 -4.56 12.66 -9.65
CA SER A 410 -5.66 13.18 -10.47
C SER A 410 -5.18 13.46 -11.89
N LEU A 411 -3.99 14.06 -12.05
CA LEU A 411 -3.32 14.19 -13.34
C LEU A 411 -3.01 12.82 -13.96
N THR A 412 -2.44 11.89 -13.18
CA THR A 412 -2.12 10.53 -13.62
C THR A 412 -3.34 9.83 -14.23
N GLN A 413 -4.48 9.89 -13.52
CA GLN A 413 -5.73 9.30 -13.99
C GLN A 413 -6.18 9.90 -15.33
N ARG A 414 -6.25 11.24 -15.45
CA ARG A 414 -6.71 11.90 -16.69
C ARG A 414 -5.83 11.56 -17.89
N VAL A 415 -4.51 11.54 -17.69
CA VAL A 415 -3.55 11.22 -18.75
C VAL A 415 -3.72 9.78 -19.21
N PHE A 416 -3.78 8.81 -18.30
CA PHE A 416 -3.95 7.42 -18.69
C PHE A 416 -5.31 7.15 -19.33
N GLU A 417 -6.40 7.70 -18.78
CA GLU A 417 -7.73 7.62 -19.40
C GLU A 417 -7.75 8.17 -20.83
N LYS A 418 -6.88 9.14 -21.16
CA LYS A 418 -6.73 9.65 -22.54
C LYS A 418 -5.86 8.73 -23.40
N LEU A 419 -4.73 8.24 -22.88
CA LEU A 419 -3.80 7.37 -23.61
C LEU A 419 -4.43 6.03 -24.02
N VAL A 420 -5.27 5.45 -23.15
CA VAL A 420 -5.86 4.14 -23.41
C VAL A 420 -7.08 4.17 -24.35
N LYS A 421 -7.54 5.36 -24.78
CA LYS A 421 -8.66 5.49 -25.74
C LYS A 421 -8.33 4.97 -27.13
N THR A 422 -7.06 4.97 -27.52
CA THR A 422 -6.62 4.52 -28.84
C THR A 422 -5.86 3.22 -28.68
N ASP A 423 -6.38 2.10 -29.21
CA ASP A 423 -5.78 0.77 -29.04
C ASP A 423 -4.33 0.68 -29.51
N ALA A 424 -4.00 1.38 -30.59
CA ALA A 424 -2.63 1.44 -31.11
C ALA A 424 -1.68 2.10 -30.10
N VAL A 425 -2.09 3.21 -29.48
CA VAL A 425 -1.30 3.92 -28.44
C VAL A 425 -1.22 3.06 -27.18
N SER A 426 -2.35 2.51 -26.72
CA SER A 426 -2.40 1.65 -25.53
C SER A 426 -1.45 0.47 -25.65
N SER A 427 -1.43 -0.20 -26.80
CA SER A 427 -0.57 -1.38 -27.03
C SER A 427 0.93 -1.02 -27.01
N GLU A 428 1.30 0.14 -27.54
CA GLU A 428 2.69 0.63 -27.49
C GLU A 428 3.09 1.08 -26.07
N VAL A 429 2.16 1.68 -25.31
CA VAL A 429 2.35 2.02 -23.89
C VAL A 429 2.56 0.74 -23.08
N GLU A 430 1.72 -0.28 -23.25
CA GLU A 430 1.86 -1.58 -22.58
C GLU A 430 3.23 -2.22 -22.87
N ALA A 431 3.66 -2.23 -24.14
CA ALA A 431 4.96 -2.74 -24.54
C ALA A 431 6.14 -1.96 -23.92
N ALA A 432 6.04 -0.63 -23.87
CA ALA A 432 7.04 0.22 -23.25
C ALA A 432 7.12 0.01 -21.72
N VAL A 433 5.97 -0.19 -21.04
CA VAL A 433 5.94 -0.48 -19.60
C VAL A 433 6.54 -1.85 -19.29
N LEU A 434 6.31 -2.87 -20.12
CA LEU A 434 6.98 -4.17 -19.95
C LEU A 434 8.52 -4.03 -19.98
N LYS A 435 9.04 -3.17 -20.86
CA LYS A 435 10.48 -2.84 -20.89
C LYS A 435 10.92 -2.06 -19.65
N LEU A 436 10.10 -1.13 -19.16
CA LEU A 436 10.35 -0.41 -17.91
C LEU A 436 10.50 -1.37 -16.73
N LEU A 437 9.57 -2.32 -16.57
CA LEU A 437 9.55 -3.28 -15.45
C LEU A 437 10.81 -4.16 -15.39
N GLN A 438 11.43 -4.44 -16.55
CA GLN A 438 12.70 -5.17 -16.65
C GLN A 438 13.90 -4.35 -16.18
N SER A 439 13.79 -3.02 -16.14
CA SER A 439 14.85 -2.11 -15.73
C SER A 439 14.83 -1.74 -14.24
N LEU A 440 13.77 -2.12 -13.52
CA LEU A 440 13.63 -1.85 -12.09
C LEU A 440 14.57 -2.75 -11.28
N ASP A 441 15.24 -2.14 -10.32
CA ASP A 441 16.06 -2.83 -9.32
C ASP A 441 15.18 -3.43 -8.21
N GLU A 442 15.66 -4.51 -7.59
CA GLU A 442 14.97 -5.18 -6.47
C GLU A 442 15.10 -4.36 -5.17
N GLU A 443 16.19 -3.59 -5.04
CA GLU A 443 16.48 -2.70 -3.92
C GLU A 443 16.62 -1.24 -4.40
N PRO A 444 15.50 -0.60 -4.82
CA PRO A 444 15.53 0.79 -5.23
C PRO A 444 16.01 1.69 -4.08
N VAL A 445 16.91 2.61 -4.40
CA VAL A 445 17.48 3.51 -3.40
C VAL A 445 16.52 4.68 -3.14
N GLY A 446 16.12 4.82 -1.87
CA GLY A 446 15.20 5.86 -1.43
C GLY A 446 13.75 5.61 -1.81
N LEU A 447 12.85 6.37 -1.19
CA LEU A 447 11.41 6.14 -1.33
C LEU A 447 10.82 6.70 -2.64
N GLU A 448 11.46 7.68 -3.29
CA GLU A 448 10.89 8.30 -4.50
C GLU A 448 10.73 7.31 -5.66
N GLY A 449 11.61 6.32 -5.80
CA GLY A 449 11.52 5.30 -6.85
C GLY A 449 10.25 4.45 -6.77
N LEU A 450 9.72 4.25 -5.56
CA LEU A 450 8.53 3.41 -5.31
C LEU A 450 7.24 4.02 -5.88
N ARG A 451 7.23 5.32 -6.17
CA ARG A 451 6.08 6.02 -6.80
C ARG A 451 5.60 5.34 -8.08
N ILE A 452 6.52 4.67 -8.80
CA ILE A 452 6.21 3.99 -10.04
C ILE A 452 5.10 2.94 -9.86
N PHE A 453 5.03 2.25 -8.73
CA PHE A 453 4.02 1.21 -8.49
C PHE A 453 2.60 1.80 -8.34
N LEU A 454 2.46 3.01 -7.78
CA LEU A 454 1.18 3.72 -7.74
C LEU A 454 0.78 4.22 -9.13
N ILE A 455 1.73 4.76 -9.89
CA ILE A 455 1.50 5.22 -11.27
C ILE A 455 1.05 4.05 -12.15
N LEU A 456 1.74 2.92 -12.09
CA LEU A 456 1.39 1.75 -12.89
C LEU A 456 0.05 1.13 -12.48
N THR A 457 -0.33 1.22 -11.19
CA THR A 457 -1.66 0.77 -10.74
C THR A 457 -2.79 1.62 -11.35
N GLU A 458 -2.60 2.95 -11.48
CA GLU A 458 -3.56 3.82 -12.19
C GLU A 458 -3.64 3.47 -13.70
N LEU A 459 -2.50 3.16 -14.33
CA LEU A 459 -2.48 2.71 -15.73
C LEU A 459 -3.25 1.38 -15.89
N LEU A 460 -2.99 0.40 -15.02
CA LEU A 460 -3.67 -0.89 -15.04
C LEU A 460 -5.20 -0.72 -14.93
N TYR A 461 -5.65 0.14 -14.00
CA TYR A 461 -7.06 0.47 -13.88
C TYR A 461 -7.64 1.12 -15.14
N ALA A 462 -6.91 2.07 -15.75
CA ALA A 462 -7.36 2.74 -16.97
C ALA A 462 -7.50 1.77 -18.15
N ILE A 463 -6.55 0.85 -18.35
CA ILE A 463 -6.62 -0.19 -19.39
C ILE A 463 -7.84 -1.11 -19.16
N GLN A 464 -8.12 -1.46 -17.91
CA GLN A 464 -9.27 -2.32 -17.52
C GLN A 464 -10.61 -1.71 -17.80
N LYS A 465 -10.71 -0.40 -17.63
CA LYS A 465 -11.95 0.34 -17.88
C LYS A 465 -12.30 0.43 -19.36
N GLN A 466 -11.32 0.35 -20.26
CA GLN A 466 -11.52 0.52 -21.71
C GLN A 466 -11.56 -0.81 -22.49
N LYS A 467 -10.72 -1.80 -22.13
CA LYS A 467 -10.58 -3.04 -22.90
C LYS A 467 -11.30 -4.22 -22.23
N GLU A 468 -12.26 -4.81 -22.93
CA GLU A 468 -12.94 -6.04 -22.47
C GLU A 468 -12.01 -7.28 -22.48
N GLN A 469 -11.13 -7.39 -23.48
CA GLN A 469 -10.11 -8.44 -23.61
C GLN A 469 -8.72 -7.87 -23.30
N GLN A 470 -8.25 -8.19 -22.10
CA GLN A 470 -7.00 -7.68 -21.57
C GLN A 470 -5.84 -8.65 -21.75
N ASN A 471 -4.66 -8.09 -22.04
CA ASN A 471 -3.40 -8.82 -21.97
C ASN A 471 -2.94 -8.94 -20.50
N MET A 472 -3.05 -10.13 -19.92
CA MET A 472 -2.64 -10.36 -18.52
C MET A 472 -1.12 -10.23 -18.31
N LYS A 473 -0.30 -10.31 -19.37
CA LYS A 473 1.16 -10.24 -19.26
C LYS A 473 1.66 -9.00 -18.52
N LEU A 474 1.01 -7.85 -18.72
CA LEU A 474 1.38 -6.62 -18.02
C LEU A 474 1.09 -6.73 -16.52
N ALA A 475 -0.13 -7.14 -16.15
CA ALA A 475 -0.54 -7.28 -14.77
C ALA A 475 0.32 -8.30 -14.01
N GLU A 476 0.63 -9.44 -14.65
CA GLU A 476 1.51 -10.47 -14.11
C GLU A 476 2.94 -9.95 -13.90
N ALA A 477 3.51 -9.24 -14.89
CA ALA A 477 4.83 -8.64 -14.78
C ALA A 477 4.89 -7.55 -13.68
N MET A 478 3.84 -6.75 -13.54
CA MET A 478 3.71 -5.77 -12.46
C MET A 478 3.64 -6.46 -11.09
N ALA A 479 2.82 -7.50 -10.97
CA ALA A 479 2.68 -8.25 -9.72
C ALA A 479 4.01 -8.87 -9.28
N ALA A 480 4.73 -9.49 -10.22
CA ALA A 480 6.07 -10.02 -9.98
C ALA A 480 7.06 -8.92 -9.57
N ALA A 481 7.01 -7.75 -10.21
CA ALA A 481 7.89 -6.63 -9.86
C ALA A 481 7.64 -6.10 -8.44
N VAL A 482 6.38 -6.01 -8.00
CA VAL A 482 6.04 -5.61 -6.61
C VAL A 482 6.55 -6.64 -5.60
N GLN A 483 6.45 -7.94 -5.90
CA GLN A 483 6.87 -8.99 -4.97
C GLN A 483 8.39 -9.16 -4.84
N ARG A 484 9.19 -8.58 -5.75
CA ARG A 484 10.65 -8.51 -5.63
C ARG A 484 11.14 -7.42 -4.68
N LEU A 485 10.26 -6.52 -4.24
CA LEU A 485 10.63 -5.42 -3.35
C LEU A 485 10.94 -5.93 -1.94
N SER A 486 11.84 -5.21 -1.26
CA SER A 486 12.11 -5.43 0.16
C SER A 486 10.87 -5.18 1.05
N ALA A 487 10.85 -5.79 2.24
CA ALA A 487 9.78 -5.60 3.21
C ALA A 487 9.60 -4.11 3.60
N GLU A 488 10.71 -3.36 3.73
CA GLU A 488 10.68 -1.92 3.99
C GLU A 488 10.00 -1.13 2.86
N SER A 489 10.29 -1.48 1.60
CA SER A 489 9.65 -0.85 0.44
C SER A 489 8.15 -1.14 0.37
N LEU A 490 7.75 -2.38 0.66
CA LEU A 490 6.35 -2.77 0.73
C LEU A 490 5.60 -2.05 1.86
N GLN A 491 6.24 -1.84 3.01
CA GLN A 491 5.67 -1.05 4.10
C GLN A 491 5.41 0.39 3.68
N ILE A 492 6.37 1.05 3.00
CA ILE A 492 6.20 2.43 2.51
C ILE A 492 5.03 2.52 1.51
N ILE A 493 4.90 1.56 0.59
CA ILE A 493 3.77 1.52 -0.34
C ILE A 493 2.45 1.31 0.43
N GLY A 494 2.45 0.46 1.47
CA GLY A 494 1.34 0.30 2.41
C GLY A 494 0.93 1.60 3.09
N ASP A 495 1.90 2.34 3.64
CA ASP A 495 1.67 3.64 4.27
C ASP A 495 1.07 4.63 3.28
N TRP A 496 1.54 4.65 2.03
CA TRP A 496 0.97 5.46 0.98
C TRP A 496 -0.47 5.06 0.65
N TRP A 497 -0.79 3.78 0.49
CA TRP A 497 -2.19 3.32 0.31
C TRP A 497 -3.08 3.80 1.46
N SER A 498 -2.59 3.69 2.70
CA SER A 498 -3.31 4.21 3.88
C SER A 498 -3.52 5.72 3.85
N SER A 499 -2.68 6.47 3.14
CA SER A 499 -2.73 7.94 3.01
C SER A 499 -3.62 8.42 1.85
N LEU A 500 -3.91 7.56 0.87
CA LEU A 500 -4.71 7.91 -0.31
C LEU A 500 -6.13 8.37 0.03
N GLN A 501 -6.74 9.10 -0.91
CA GLN A 501 -8.17 9.39 -0.89
C GLN A 501 -8.98 8.10 -1.07
N PRO A 502 -10.15 7.95 -0.41
CA PRO A 502 -10.96 6.73 -0.50
C PRO A 502 -11.28 6.32 -1.94
N SER A 503 -11.62 7.28 -2.81
CA SER A 503 -11.91 7.02 -4.23
C SER A 503 -10.72 6.45 -5.00
N THR A 504 -9.51 6.95 -4.74
CA THR A 504 -8.28 6.43 -5.34
C THR A 504 -7.95 5.02 -4.82
N MET A 505 -8.08 4.80 -3.51
CA MET A 505 -7.84 3.49 -2.91
C MET A 505 -8.81 2.43 -3.47
N ILE A 506 -10.10 2.78 -3.61
CA ILE A 506 -11.10 1.90 -4.25
C ILE A 506 -10.67 1.53 -5.68
N ARG A 507 -10.20 2.49 -6.49
CA ARG A 507 -9.72 2.18 -7.85
C ARG A 507 -8.53 1.22 -7.84
N HIS A 508 -7.57 1.41 -6.93
CA HIS A 508 -6.39 0.55 -6.83
C HIS A 508 -6.77 -0.88 -6.43
N VAL A 509 -7.68 -1.01 -5.45
CA VAL A 509 -8.23 -2.32 -5.04
C VAL A 509 -8.99 -2.97 -6.21
N GLN A 510 -9.84 -2.21 -6.91
CA GLN A 510 -10.56 -2.70 -8.09
C GLN A 510 -9.59 -3.17 -9.19
N ALA A 511 -8.50 -2.44 -9.42
CA ALA A 511 -7.51 -2.81 -10.44
C ALA A 511 -6.97 -4.23 -10.23
N TRP A 512 -6.58 -4.55 -9.00
CA TRP A 512 -6.04 -5.88 -8.67
C TRP A 512 -7.11 -6.95 -8.50
N LYS A 513 -8.31 -6.60 -8.01
CA LYS A 513 -9.46 -7.52 -7.97
C LYS A 513 -9.85 -8.00 -9.36
N ASN A 514 -9.90 -7.09 -10.34
CA ASN A 514 -10.22 -7.44 -11.72
C ASN A 514 -9.17 -8.38 -12.32
N VAL A 515 -7.87 -8.16 -12.03
CA VAL A 515 -6.82 -9.11 -12.43
C VAL A 515 -7.09 -10.47 -11.81
N LEU A 516 -7.35 -10.54 -10.50
CA LEU A 516 -7.62 -11.79 -9.82
C LEU A 516 -8.82 -12.53 -10.42
N SER A 517 -9.96 -11.88 -10.59
CA SER A 517 -11.15 -12.49 -11.18
C SER A 517 -10.90 -13.01 -12.60
N ARG A 518 -10.05 -12.35 -13.39
CA ARG A 518 -9.66 -12.83 -14.73
C ARG A 518 -8.73 -14.04 -14.66
N LEU A 519 -7.72 -14.03 -13.80
CA LEU A 519 -6.81 -15.18 -13.61
C LEU A 519 -7.59 -16.42 -13.15
N LEU A 520 -8.63 -16.24 -12.33
CA LEU A 520 -9.48 -17.31 -11.81
C LEU A 520 -10.65 -17.68 -12.74
N SER A 521 -10.81 -17.03 -13.90
CA SER A 521 -11.91 -17.31 -14.83
C SER A 521 -11.71 -18.56 -15.69
N VAL A 522 -10.45 -18.98 -15.90
CA VAL A 522 -10.10 -20.18 -16.67
C VAL A 522 -9.99 -21.37 -15.73
N VAL A 523 -10.80 -22.40 -15.95
CA VAL A 523 -10.85 -23.61 -15.11
C VAL A 523 -10.59 -24.87 -15.95
N PRO A 524 -9.65 -25.76 -15.57
CA PRO A 524 -8.76 -25.66 -14.41
C PRO A 524 -7.72 -24.54 -14.60
N VAL A 525 -7.34 -23.88 -13.50
CA VAL A 525 -6.29 -22.85 -13.54
C VAL A 525 -4.96 -23.52 -13.88
N PRO A 526 -4.28 -23.13 -14.97
CA PRO A 526 -3.00 -23.74 -15.32
C PRO A 526 -1.97 -23.53 -14.21
N SER A 527 -1.15 -24.54 -13.93
CA SER A 527 -0.08 -24.45 -12.92
C SER A 527 0.91 -23.31 -13.16
N ALA A 528 1.10 -22.91 -14.42
CA ALA A 528 1.93 -21.76 -14.79
C ALA A 528 1.38 -20.40 -14.29
N VAL A 529 0.07 -20.29 -14.05
CA VAL A 529 -0.59 -19.04 -13.63
C VAL A 529 -0.61 -18.88 -12.10
N TRP A 530 -0.41 -19.97 -11.36
CA TRP A 530 -0.46 -20.00 -9.89
C TRP A 530 0.44 -18.96 -9.19
N PRO A 531 1.72 -18.78 -9.59
CA PRO A 531 2.57 -17.74 -9.02
C PRO A 531 1.98 -16.33 -9.20
N SER A 532 1.35 -16.07 -10.35
CA SER A 532 0.68 -14.79 -10.63
C SER A 532 -0.54 -14.58 -9.72
N VAL A 533 -1.35 -15.62 -9.47
CA VAL A 533 -2.47 -15.54 -8.52
C VAL A 533 -1.97 -15.20 -7.11
N GLN A 534 -0.93 -15.89 -6.64
CA GLN A 534 -0.35 -15.64 -5.32
C GLN A 534 0.21 -14.22 -5.19
N ASN A 535 0.90 -13.71 -6.21
CA ASN A 535 1.44 -12.36 -6.21
C ASN A 535 0.32 -11.30 -6.11
N VAL A 536 -0.78 -11.48 -6.83
CA VAL A 536 -1.94 -10.56 -6.79
C VAL A 536 -2.63 -10.61 -5.43
N LEU A 537 -2.82 -11.80 -4.85
CA LEU A 537 -3.42 -11.96 -3.52
C LEU A 537 -2.59 -11.28 -2.42
N ARG A 538 -1.25 -11.39 -2.49
CA ARG A 538 -0.35 -10.68 -1.56
C ARG A 538 -0.43 -9.15 -1.70
N ILE A 539 -0.59 -8.63 -2.92
CA ILE A 539 -0.80 -7.19 -3.14
C ILE A 539 -2.12 -6.75 -2.50
N LEU A 540 -3.20 -7.48 -2.75
CA LEU A 540 -4.50 -7.21 -2.13
C LEU A 540 -4.44 -7.30 -0.60
N GLN A 541 -3.66 -8.25 -0.05
CA GLN A 541 -3.45 -8.39 1.40
C GLN A 541 -2.73 -7.18 1.97
N ASN A 542 -1.70 -6.66 1.29
CA ASN A 542 -1.00 -5.46 1.72
C ASN A 542 -1.92 -4.23 1.71
N MET A 543 -2.76 -4.10 0.67
CA MET A 543 -3.77 -3.04 0.59
C MET A 543 -4.84 -3.15 1.70
N HIS A 544 -5.28 -4.37 2.00
CA HIS A 544 -6.24 -4.65 3.07
C HIS A 544 -5.64 -4.34 4.44
N ASN A 545 -4.40 -4.76 4.70
CA ASN A 545 -3.68 -4.42 5.93
C ASN A 545 -3.53 -2.90 6.09
N ALA A 546 -3.19 -2.18 5.02
CA ALA A 546 -3.12 -0.72 5.02
C ALA A 546 -4.48 -0.03 5.31
N ASN A 547 -5.60 -0.71 5.06
CA ASN A 547 -6.94 -0.22 5.39
C ASN A 547 -7.35 -0.52 6.84
N LYS A 548 -6.88 -1.62 7.45
CA LYS A 548 -7.29 -2.06 8.80
C LYS A 548 -7.14 -0.97 9.86
N ASP A 549 -6.03 -0.24 9.83
CA ASP A 549 -5.70 0.75 10.86
C ASP A 549 -6.61 2.00 10.82
N LYS A 550 -7.03 2.40 9.62
CA LYS A 550 -7.77 3.66 9.40
C LYS A 550 -9.22 3.47 8.95
N LYS A 551 -9.61 2.24 8.58
CA LYS A 551 -10.93 1.84 8.05
C LYS A 551 -11.51 2.85 7.05
N LYS A 552 -10.68 3.32 6.11
CA LYS A 552 -11.03 4.39 5.15
C LYS A 552 -12.06 3.93 4.11
N ILE A 553 -12.01 2.66 3.73
CA ILE A 553 -12.93 2.05 2.77
C ILE A 553 -13.61 0.83 3.40
N PRO A 554 -14.86 0.50 3.02
CA PRO A 554 -15.56 -0.67 3.55
C PRO A 554 -14.83 -1.98 3.23
N GLU A 555 -14.79 -2.93 4.18
CA GLU A 555 -14.13 -4.24 4.00
C GLU A 555 -14.68 -5.03 2.78
N ALA A 556 -15.98 -4.91 2.52
CA ALA A 556 -16.64 -5.50 1.35
C ALA A 556 -16.02 -5.05 0.01
N THR A 557 -15.29 -3.92 -0.02
CA THR A 557 -14.58 -3.45 -1.22
C THR A 557 -13.52 -4.44 -1.69
N PHE A 558 -12.93 -5.23 -0.79
CA PHE A 558 -11.90 -6.22 -1.13
C PHE A 558 -12.46 -7.54 -1.67
N GLY A 559 -13.72 -7.86 -1.38
CA GLY A 559 -14.35 -9.12 -1.79
C GLY A 559 -14.51 -9.26 -3.31
N ALA A 560 -13.90 -10.28 -3.92
CA ALA A 560 -13.95 -10.56 -5.35
C ALA A 560 -14.95 -11.67 -5.69
N GLU A 561 -15.56 -11.60 -6.87
CA GLU A 561 -16.32 -12.71 -7.41
C GLU A 561 -15.35 -13.79 -7.90
N ILE A 562 -15.44 -14.97 -7.29
CA ILE A 562 -14.59 -16.11 -7.57
C ILE A 562 -15.43 -17.19 -8.24
N ASN A 563 -14.90 -17.79 -9.30
CA ASN A 563 -15.57 -18.87 -10.02
C ASN A 563 -15.82 -20.08 -9.09
N GLN A 564 -17.05 -20.58 -9.09
CA GLN A 564 -17.45 -21.71 -8.23
C GLN A 564 -16.66 -23.00 -8.52
N GLN A 565 -16.36 -23.27 -9.79
CA GLN A 565 -15.58 -24.45 -10.17
C GLN A 565 -14.14 -24.35 -9.66
N PHE A 566 -13.56 -23.14 -9.62
CA PHE A 566 -12.25 -22.92 -9.03
C PHE A 566 -12.23 -23.23 -7.53
N LEU A 567 -13.23 -22.74 -6.79
CA LEU A 567 -13.35 -22.99 -5.34
C LEU A 567 -13.46 -24.50 -5.03
N VAL A 568 -14.20 -25.24 -5.84
CA VAL A 568 -14.32 -26.70 -5.72
C VAL A 568 -12.99 -27.38 -5.99
N GLU A 569 -12.25 -26.97 -7.02
CA GLU A 569 -10.94 -27.55 -7.35
C GLU A 569 -9.88 -27.23 -6.29
N ASP A 570 -9.83 -25.99 -5.78
CA ASP A 570 -8.94 -25.58 -4.68
C ASP A 570 -9.24 -26.41 -3.42
N LEU A 571 -10.52 -26.59 -3.08
CA LEU A 571 -10.95 -27.45 -1.96
C LEU A 571 -10.54 -28.91 -2.15
N ARG A 572 -10.64 -29.44 -3.38
CA ARG A 572 -10.23 -30.80 -3.71
C ARG A 572 -8.72 -30.99 -3.54
N LEU A 573 -7.91 -30.06 -4.05
CA LEU A 573 -6.46 -30.06 -3.92
C LEU A 573 -6.04 -29.96 -2.44
N TRP A 574 -6.73 -29.14 -1.65
CA TRP A 574 -6.52 -29.07 -0.22
C TRP A 574 -6.80 -30.39 0.49
N ARG A 575 -7.94 -31.04 0.23
CA ARG A 575 -8.23 -32.36 0.83
C ARG A 575 -7.19 -33.42 0.45
N ALA A 576 -6.66 -33.38 -0.76
CA ALA A 576 -5.58 -34.27 -1.19
C ALA A 576 -4.24 -33.99 -0.46
N THR A 577 -3.96 -32.73 -0.10
CA THR A 577 -2.70 -32.32 0.55
C THR A 577 -2.71 -32.43 2.07
N ILE A 578 -3.89 -32.45 2.73
CA ILE A 578 -4.02 -32.73 4.18
C ILE A 578 -3.40 -34.08 4.56
N VAL A 579 -3.47 -35.07 3.66
CA VAL A 579 -2.83 -36.39 3.84
C VAL A 579 -1.30 -36.28 3.92
N ASN A 580 -0.71 -35.23 3.35
CA ASN A 580 0.74 -35.04 3.18
C ASN A 580 1.33 -33.83 3.94
N LYS A 581 0.61 -33.24 4.92
CA LYS A 581 1.04 -32.02 5.65
C LYS A 581 1.37 -30.82 4.72
N GLY A 582 0.62 -30.62 3.64
CA GLY A 582 0.83 -29.52 2.70
C GLY A 582 0.38 -28.13 3.18
N GLU A 583 0.86 -27.08 2.50
CA GLU A 583 0.49 -25.67 2.69
C GLU A 583 -1.04 -25.42 2.54
N PRO A 584 -1.61 -24.41 3.22
CA PRO A 584 -3.05 -24.13 3.23
C PRO A 584 -3.63 -23.76 1.85
N LEU A 585 -4.97 -23.82 1.70
CA LEU A 585 -5.64 -23.33 0.48
C LEU A 585 -5.20 -21.89 0.21
N LEU A 586 -4.97 -21.57 -1.06
CA LEU A 586 -4.58 -20.22 -1.46
C LEU A 586 -5.62 -19.22 -0.98
N LEU A 587 -6.91 -19.43 -1.28
CA LEU A 587 -7.97 -18.52 -0.83
C LEU A 587 -8.26 -18.60 0.67
N SER A 588 -8.02 -19.74 1.33
CA SER A 588 -8.15 -19.81 2.79
C SER A 588 -7.13 -18.97 3.54
N SER A 589 -6.00 -18.69 2.89
CA SER A 589 -4.98 -17.79 3.41
C SER A 589 -5.35 -16.31 3.20
N PHE A 590 -6.37 -16.03 2.37
CA PHE A 590 -6.84 -14.68 2.03
C PHE A 590 -8.38 -14.57 2.11
N PRO A 591 -9.00 -14.85 3.28
CA PRO A 591 -10.45 -14.91 3.42
C PRO A 591 -11.17 -13.57 3.17
N PHE A 592 -10.44 -12.45 3.28
CA PHE A 592 -10.95 -11.10 3.02
C PHE A 592 -11.33 -10.85 1.54
N VAL A 593 -10.80 -11.68 0.62
CA VAL A 593 -11.14 -11.62 -0.80
C VAL A 593 -12.40 -12.42 -1.12
N MET A 594 -12.83 -13.32 -0.23
CA MET A 594 -14.02 -14.14 -0.45
C MET A 594 -15.27 -13.41 0.05
N ASP A 595 -16.32 -13.40 -0.75
CA ASP A 595 -17.64 -13.02 -0.29
C ASP A 595 -18.27 -14.12 0.58
N LEU A 596 -19.33 -13.78 1.33
CA LEU A 596 -20.01 -14.73 2.20
C LEU A 596 -20.56 -15.95 1.43
N LYS A 597 -21.02 -15.74 0.20
CA LYS A 597 -21.53 -16.80 -0.68
C LYS A 597 -20.45 -17.84 -0.97
N SER A 598 -19.25 -17.40 -1.31
CA SER A 598 -18.10 -18.27 -1.59
C SER A 598 -17.64 -19.02 -0.35
N LYS A 599 -17.53 -18.33 0.80
CA LYS A 599 -17.14 -18.94 2.09
C LYS A 599 -18.10 -20.05 2.49
N ARG A 600 -19.40 -19.77 2.41
CA ARG A 600 -20.46 -20.74 2.69
C ARG A 600 -20.40 -21.92 1.73
N MET A 601 -20.25 -21.67 0.43
CA MET A 601 -20.19 -22.76 -0.55
C MET A 601 -19.01 -23.70 -0.30
N VAL A 602 -17.81 -23.18 0.00
CA VAL A 602 -16.64 -24.01 0.33
C VAL A 602 -16.90 -24.84 1.59
N PHE A 603 -17.46 -24.22 2.64
CA PHE A 603 -17.82 -24.92 3.88
C PHE A 603 -18.86 -26.04 3.63
N ASP A 604 -19.96 -25.72 2.95
CA ASP A 604 -21.07 -26.62 2.67
C ASP A 604 -20.64 -27.78 1.75
N THR A 605 -19.80 -27.50 0.75
CA THR A 605 -19.24 -28.51 -0.16
C THR A 605 -18.33 -29.48 0.60
N ASN A 606 -17.48 -28.96 1.50
CA ASN A 606 -16.62 -29.79 2.32
C ASN A 606 -17.44 -30.70 3.25
N ALA A 607 -18.48 -30.15 3.88
CA ALA A 607 -19.38 -30.91 4.75
C ALA A 607 -20.07 -32.04 3.97
N SER A 608 -20.63 -31.73 2.79
CA SER A 608 -21.27 -32.70 1.90
C SER A 608 -20.32 -33.84 1.51
N TRP A 609 -19.10 -33.52 1.07
CA TRP A 609 -18.10 -34.53 0.72
C TRP A 609 -17.70 -35.39 1.92
N THR A 610 -17.52 -34.79 3.10
CA THR A 610 -17.20 -35.54 4.32
C THR A 610 -18.35 -36.47 4.72
N MET A 611 -19.61 -36.05 4.59
CA MET A 611 -20.77 -36.93 4.80
C MET A 611 -20.75 -38.11 3.81
N SER A 612 -20.56 -37.85 2.51
CA SER A 612 -20.52 -38.90 1.48
C SER A 612 -19.38 -39.89 1.68
N GLU A 613 -18.19 -39.45 2.08
CA GLU A 613 -17.06 -40.32 2.40
C GLU A 613 -17.35 -41.29 3.56
N HIS A 614 -18.17 -40.87 4.53
CA HIS A 614 -18.59 -41.74 5.64
C HIS A 614 -19.71 -42.71 5.25
N GLN A 615 -20.47 -42.42 4.19
CA GLN A 615 -21.48 -43.34 3.64
C GLN A 615 -20.88 -44.36 2.66
N ALA A 616 -19.76 -44.02 2.01
CA ALA A 616 -19.15 -44.85 0.98
C ALA A 616 -18.50 -46.13 1.55
N PRO A 617 -18.65 -47.30 0.89
CA PRO A 617 -17.96 -48.53 1.28
C PRO A 617 -16.44 -48.34 1.29
N ARG A 618 -15.78 -48.80 2.35
CA ARG A 618 -14.31 -48.68 2.46
C ARG A 618 -13.64 -49.84 1.74
N TYR A 619 -12.73 -49.54 0.83
CA TYR A 619 -11.91 -50.55 0.18
C TYR A 619 -10.72 -50.94 1.07
N MET A 620 -10.58 -52.23 1.39
CA MET A 620 -9.44 -52.76 2.15
C MET A 620 -8.81 -53.90 1.36
N ALA A 621 -7.59 -53.72 0.85
CA ALA A 621 -6.84 -54.80 0.22
C ALA A 621 -6.36 -55.79 1.31
N PRO A 622 -6.52 -57.12 1.16
CA PRO A 622 -6.99 -57.88 -0.02
C PRO A 622 -8.49 -58.28 0.02
N TYR A 623 -9.26 -57.86 1.02
CA TYR A 623 -10.58 -58.41 1.35
C TYR A 623 -11.76 -57.76 0.58
N GLY A 624 -11.51 -56.78 -0.29
CA GLY A 624 -12.55 -56.11 -1.08
C GLY A 624 -13.21 -54.95 -0.34
N PHE A 625 -14.45 -54.60 -0.73
CA PHE A 625 -15.20 -53.52 -0.10
C PHE A 625 -15.86 -54.00 1.19
N VAL A 626 -15.61 -53.30 2.29
CA VAL A 626 -16.34 -53.49 3.54
C VAL A 626 -17.56 -52.57 3.55
N PRO A 627 -18.80 -53.11 3.67
CA PRO A 627 -19.99 -52.29 3.78
C PRO A 627 -19.94 -51.46 5.07
N VAL A 628 -20.40 -50.20 4.99
CA VAL A 628 -20.46 -49.31 6.15
C VAL A 628 -21.57 -49.78 7.09
N LEU A 629 -21.21 -50.22 8.29
CA LEU A 629 -22.18 -50.44 9.38
C LEU A 629 -22.74 -49.09 9.83
N ASN A 630 -24.03 -48.88 9.55
CA ASN A 630 -24.80 -47.66 9.79
C ASN A 630 -24.21 -46.39 9.13
N PRO A 631 -24.66 -46.04 7.91
CA PRO A 631 -24.14 -44.89 7.17
C PRO A 631 -24.62 -43.53 7.70
N TYR A 632 -25.58 -43.51 8.62
CA TYR A 632 -26.17 -42.30 9.18
C TYR A 632 -25.79 -42.10 10.64
N PHE A 633 -25.93 -40.85 11.11
CA PHE A 633 -26.00 -40.56 12.53
C PHE A 633 -27.46 -40.37 12.92
N GLU A 634 -28.01 -41.37 13.58
CA GLU A 634 -29.44 -41.47 13.86
C GLU A 634 -29.73 -41.03 15.30
N LEU A 635 -30.66 -40.09 15.45
CA LEU A 635 -31.20 -39.68 16.75
C LEU A 635 -32.66 -40.13 16.85
N ASN A 636 -32.94 -41.01 17.82
CA ASN A 636 -34.28 -41.55 18.06
C ASN A 636 -34.89 -40.88 19.29
N LEU A 637 -35.59 -39.78 19.12
CA LEU A 637 -35.99 -38.87 20.20
C LEU A 637 -37.49 -38.94 20.48
N LYS A 638 -37.88 -38.63 21.72
CA LYS A 638 -39.29 -38.43 22.11
C LYS A 638 -39.53 -36.95 22.28
N ARG A 639 -40.65 -36.43 21.76
CA ARG A 639 -40.97 -34.99 21.88
C ARG A 639 -41.11 -34.56 23.34
N ALA A 640 -41.67 -35.42 24.18
CA ALA A 640 -41.88 -35.16 25.61
C ALA A 640 -40.58 -35.09 26.46
N SER A 641 -39.45 -35.59 25.94
CA SER A 641 -38.17 -35.64 26.69
C SER A 641 -36.99 -35.32 25.75
N LEU A 642 -37.17 -34.26 24.95
CA LEU A 642 -36.27 -33.92 23.85
C LEU A 642 -34.84 -33.65 24.34
N LEU A 643 -34.70 -32.81 25.37
CA LEU A 643 -33.42 -32.37 25.90
C LEU A 643 -32.58 -33.52 26.49
N GLU A 644 -33.16 -34.27 27.43
CA GLU A 644 -32.49 -35.40 28.10
C GLU A 644 -32.14 -36.51 27.11
N GLY A 645 -33.07 -36.86 26.22
CA GLY A 645 -32.85 -37.87 25.18
C GLY A 645 -31.71 -37.48 24.23
N THR A 646 -31.59 -36.19 23.92
CA THR A 646 -30.52 -35.67 23.07
C THR A 646 -29.16 -35.78 23.76
N PHE A 647 -29.03 -35.30 25.00
CA PHE A 647 -27.76 -35.39 25.72
C PHE A 647 -27.30 -36.82 25.94
N MET A 648 -28.21 -37.75 26.23
CA MET A 648 -27.91 -39.17 26.37
C MET A 648 -27.36 -39.77 25.08
N GLN A 649 -28.01 -39.51 23.93
CA GLN A 649 -27.57 -40.08 22.65
C GLN A 649 -26.30 -39.44 22.11
N LEU A 650 -26.15 -38.12 22.23
CA LEU A 650 -24.91 -37.44 21.86
C LEU A 650 -23.74 -37.86 22.75
N GLY A 651 -23.97 -38.03 24.06
CA GLY A 651 -22.96 -38.48 25.02
C GLY A 651 -22.50 -39.93 24.80
N ALA A 652 -23.37 -40.79 24.27
CA ALA A 652 -23.06 -42.17 23.92
C ALA A 652 -22.46 -42.33 22.51
N ALA A 653 -22.58 -41.31 21.64
CA ALA A 653 -22.15 -41.38 20.25
C ALA A 653 -20.62 -41.35 20.11
N GLN A 654 -20.10 -42.14 19.16
CA GLN A 654 -18.69 -42.03 18.77
C GLN A 654 -18.43 -40.71 18.05
N HIS A 655 -17.27 -40.10 18.32
CA HIS A 655 -16.84 -38.82 17.73
C HIS A 655 -16.87 -38.79 16.19
N SER A 656 -16.58 -39.93 15.53
CA SER A 656 -16.67 -40.07 14.08
C SER A 656 -18.09 -40.00 13.53
N SER A 657 -19.11 -40.29 14.36
CA SER A 657 -20.52 -40.28 13.97
C SER A 657 -21.01 -38.88 13.67
N PHE A 658 -20.49 -37.85 14.34
CA PHE A 658 -20.90 -36.45 14.11
C PHE A 658 -20.58 -35.94 12.70
N LYS A 659 -19.71 -36.65 11.95
CA LYS A 659 -19.37 -36.33 10.56
C LYS A 659 -20.27 -37.01 9.53
N LYS A 660 -21.11 -37.95 9.96
CA LYS A 660 -22.11 -38.63 9.12
C LYS A 660 -23.33 -37.74 8.88
N PRO A 661 -24.13 -37.99 7.83
CA PRO A 661 -25.40 -37.31 7.66
C PRO A 661 -26.35 -37.58 8.84
N LEU A 662 -26.91 -36.51 9.41
CA LEU A 662 -27.81 -36.54 10.55
C LEU A 662 -29.23 -36.90 10.11
N VAL A 663 -29.83 -37.89 10.79
CA VAL A 663 -31.22 -38.28 10.65
C VAL A 663 -31.88 -38.26 12.02
N VAL A 664 -33.06 -37.64 12.12
CA VAL A 664 -33.81 -37.53 13.37
C VAL A 664 -35.17 -38.20 13.21
N TYR A 665 -35.52 -39.04 14.19
CA TYR A 665 -36.81 -39.71 14.29
C TYR A 665 -37.51 -39.25 15.57
N PHE A 666 -38.82 -39.01 15.49
CA PHE A 666 -39.64 -38.62 16.64
C PHE A 666 -40.72 -39.65 16.95
N ASP A 667 -40.86 -39.98 18.24
CA ASP A 667 -41.96 -40.79 18.79
C ASP A 667 -42.20 -42.13 18.06
N GLY A 668 -41.12 -42.72 17.53
CA GLY A 668 -41.15 -44.01 16.83
C GLY A 668 -41.53 -43.93 15.34
N ASP A 669 -41.72 -42.73 14.78
CA ASP A 669 -41.92 -42.55 13.35
C ASP A 669 -40.61 -42.77 12.58
N THR A 670 -40.61 -43.72 11.64
CA THR A 670 -39.47 -44.11 10.82
C THR A 670 -39.30 -43.24 9.56
N LYS A 671 -40.14 -42.21 9.37
CA LYS A 671 -40.07 -41.34 8.19
C LYS A 671 -38.80 -40.48 8.22
N VAL A 672 -37.95 -40.66 7.21
CA VAL A 672 -36.76 -39.82 7.01
C VAL A 672 -37.18 -38.52 6.32
N THR A 673 -37.13 -37.40 7.05
CA THR A 673 -37.45 -36.08 6.51
C THR A 673 -36.47 -35.03 7.00
N ASP A 674 -36.20 -34.03 6.17
CA ASP A 674 -35.48 -32.82 6.60
C ASP A 674 -36.31 -31.97 7.57
N VAL A 675 -37.62 -32.18 7.63
CA VAL A 675 -38.55 -31.52 8.56
C VAL A 675 -38.15 -31.86 10.00
N TYR A 676 -38.04 -33.14 10.34
CA TYR A 676 -37.68 -33.58 11.70
C TYR A 676 -36.31 -33.09 12.15
N LYS A 677 -35.34 -33.00 11.23
CA LYS A 677 -34.02 -32.44 11.52
C LYS A 677 -34.09 -30.95 11.86
N ARG A 678 -34.90 -30.16 11.14
CA ARG A 678 -35.09 -28.73 11.44
C ARG A 678 -35.90 -28.51 12.71
N ASP A 679 -36.97 -29.27 12.89
CA ASP A 679 -37.80 -29.22 14.10
C ASP A 679 -36.98 -29.57 15.35
N PHE A 680 -36.09 -30.56 15.24
CA PHE A 680 -35.15 -30.91 16.29
C PHE A 680 -34.34 -29.70 16.75
N PHE A 681 -33.65 -29.03 15.83
CA PHE A 681 -32.84 -27.86 16.17
C PHE A 681 -33.70 -26.68 16.68
N HIS A 682 -34.89 -26.49 16.08
CA HIS A 682 -35.79 -25.41 16.43
C HIS A 682 -36.31 -25.52 17.87
N HIS A 683 -36.77 -26.71 18.28
CA HIS A 683 -37.36 -26.91 19.60
C HIS A 683 -36.31 -27.16 20.69
N LEU A 684 -35.18 -27.78 20.36
CA LEU A 684 -34.14 -28.08 21.35
C LEU A 684 -33.42 -26.81 21.85
N PHE A 685 -33.13 -25.86 20.97
CA PHE A 685 -32.31 -24.70 21.33
C PHE A 685 -32.95 -23.76 22.37
N PRO A 686 -34.26 -23.45 22.33
CA PRO A 686 -34.94 -22.77 23.43
C PRO A 686 -34.77 -23.48 24.78
N ASP A 687 -34.94 -24.81 24.83
CA ASP A 687 -34.79 -25.61 26.05
C ASP A 687 -33.34 -25.59 26.58
N LEU A 688 -32.36 -25.60 25.68
CA LEU A 688 -30.93 -25.47 26.02
C LEU A 688 -30.59 -24.13 26.67
N MET A 689 -31.37 -23.08 26.39
CA MET A 689 -31.18 -21.75 26.97
C MET A 689 -31.89 -21.61 28.33
N SER A 690 -32.35 -22.69 28.97
CA SER A 690 -32.91 -22.62 30.32
C SER A 690 -31.84 -22.33 31.37
N ALA A 691 -32.10 -21.36 32.26
CA ALA A 691 -31.24 -21.02 33.39
C ALA A 691 -31.07 -22.19 34.37
N GLU A 692 -32.03 -23.12 34.42
CA GLU A 692 -32.01 -24.30 35.31
C GLU A 692 -30.88 -25.28 34.98
N LEU A 693 -30.30 -25.20 33.78
CA LEU A 693 -29.19 -26.06 33.36
C LEU A 693 -27.83 -25.63 33.94
N GLY A 694 -27.74 -24.42 34.52
CA GLY A 694 -26.53 -23.87 35.11
C GLY A 694 -25.37 -23.70 34.13
N MET A 695 -25.65 -23.64 32.83
CA MET A 695 -24.64 -23.50 31.77
C MET A 695 -24.33 -22.03 31.47
N PHE A 696 -25.33 -21.16 31.64
CA PHE A 696 -25.29 -19.78 31.17
C PHE A 696 -25.77 -18.81 32.25
N MET A 697 -25.18 -17.62 32.24
CA MET A 697 -25.69 -16.42 32.90
C MET A 697 -26.42 -15.55 31.84
N PHE A 698 -27.35 -14.71 32.29
CA PHE A 698 -28.10 -13.82 31.41
C PHE A 698 -27.79 -12.37 31.74
N ASN A 699 -27.87 -11.50 30.73
CA ASN A 699 -27.77 -10.06 30.95
C ASN A 699 -28.99 -9.50 31.70
N ASP A 700 -28.92 -8.22 32.05
CA ASP A 700 -29.90 -7.54 32.93
C ASP A 700 -31.35 -7.63 32.41
N ASN A 701 -31.52 -7.65 31.09
CA ASN A 701 -32.83 -7.74 30.43
C ASN A 701 -33.25 -9.18 30.07
N GLY A 702 -32.43 -10.18 30.37
CA GLY A 702 -32.69 -11.59 30.04
C GLY A 702 -32.66 -11.91 28.53
N THR A 703 -32.15 -11.00 27.70
CA THR A 703 -32.18 -11.10 26.24
C THR A 703 -30.98 -11.83 25.66
N LEU A 704 -29.84 -11.80 26.35
CA LEU A 704 -28.59 -12.41 25.91
C LEU A 704 -28.03 -13.34 26.98
N ALA A 705 -27.54 -14.49 26.53
CA ALA A 705 -26.87 -15.50 27.32
C ALA A 705 -25.34 -15.39 27.18
N TRP A 706 -24.63 -15.70 28.25
CA TRP A 706 -23.17 -15.88 28.28
C TRP A 706 -22.80 -17.07 29.15
N PHE A 707 -21.59 -17.63 29.01
CA PHE A 707 -21.15 -18.75 29.85
C PHE A 707 -21.04 -18.31 31.32
N SER A 708 -21.57 -19.12 32.24
CA SER A 708 -21.35 -18.88 33.66
C SER A 708 -19.89 -19.12 34.05
N SER A 709 -19.41 -18.38 35.04
CA SER A 709 -18.10 -18.59 35.69
C SER A 709 -18.10 -19.77 36.67
N ASN A 710 -19.29 -20.21 37.13
CA ASN A 710 -19.46 -21.22 38.17
C ASN A 710 -20.03 -22.53 37.60
N VAL A 711 -19.21 -23.25 36.83
CA VAL A 711 -19.66 -24.44 36.08
C VAL A 711 -19.29 -25.73 36.82
N THR A 712 -20.30 -26.55 37.11
CA THR A 712 -20.10 -27.92 37.64
C THR A 712 -19.54 -28.87 36.58
N GLU A 713 -19.00 -30.02 36.99
CA GLU A 713 -18.54 -31.05 36.02
C GLU A 713 -19.66 -31.53 35.08
N GLU A 714 -20.90 -31.59 35.56
CA GLU A 714 -22.05 -31.98 34.75
C GLU A 714 -22.39 -30.89 33.72
N SER A 715 -22.46 -29.63 34.17
CA SER A 715 -22.66 -28.48 33.30
C SER A 715 -21.55 -28.38 32.25
N ARG A 716 -20.30 -28.75 32.57
CA ARG A 716 -19.18 -28.78 31.62
C ARG A 716 -19.40 -29.80 30.49
N LYS A 717 -19.86 -31.01 30.83
CA LYS A 717 -20.24 -32.02 29.81
C LYS A 717 -21.37 -31.52 28.92
N ARG A 718 -22.39 -30.87 29.51
CA ARG A 718 -23.49 -30.27 28.75
C ARG A 718 -23.00 -29.15 27.83
N ILE A 719 -22.04 -28.33 28.25
CA ILE A 719 -21.41 -27.29 27.42
C ILE A 719 -20.64 -27.88 26.23
N TYR A 720 -19.92 -28.99 26.42
CA TYR A 720 -19.31 -29.72 25.32
C TYR A 720 -20.37 -30.20 24.31
N LEU A 721 -21.45 -30.82 24.79
CA LEU A 721 -22.54 -31.30 23.92
C LEU A 721 -23.30 -30.15 23.24
N PHE A 722 -23.44 -29.00 23.91
CA PHE A 722 -23.94 -27.77 23.31
C PHE A 722 -23.04 -27.29 22.18
N GLY A 723 -21.72 -27.34 22.36
CA GLY A 723 -20.74 -27.10 21.28
C GLY A 723 -20.97 -28.04 20.10
N VAL A 724 -21.11 -29.34 20.36
CA VAL A 724 -21.42 -30.36 19.33
C VAL A 724 -22.71 -30.01 18.58
N LEU A 725 -23.76 -29.61 19.29
CA LEU A 725 -25.06 -29.23 18.70
C LEU A 725 -24.97 -27.98 17.83
N CYS A 726 -24.26 -26.94 18.27
CA CYS A 726 -23.98 -25.76 17.44
C CYS A 726 -23.18 -26.14 16.18
N GLY A 727 -22.20 -27.04 16.32
CA GLY A 727 -21.44 -27.58 15.19
C GLY A 727 -22.32 -28.39 14.22
N LEU A 728 -23.19 -29.25 14.73
CA LEU A 728 -24.13 -30.04 13.94
C LEU A 728 -25.14 -29.14 13.21
N ALA A 729 -25.62 -28.08 13.84
CA ALA A 729 -26.50 -27.11 13.22
C ALA A 729 -25.83 -26.44 12.01
N LEU A 730 -24.60 -25.92 12.18
CA LEU A 730 -23.83 -25.34 11.08
C LEU A 730 -23.54 -26.37 9.97
N TYR A 731 -23.09 -27.57 10.34
CA TYR A 731 -22.73 -28.67 9.44
C TYR A 731 -23.91 -29.17 8.61
N ASN A 732 -25.13 -29.09 9.16
CA ASN A 732 -26.38 -29.49 8.50
C ASN A 732 -27.20 -28.29 7.97
N GLN A 733 -26.56 -27.13 7.78
CA GLN A 733 -27.17 -25.93 7.19
C GLN A 733 -28.47 -25.49 7.88
N SER A 734 -28.54 -25.68 9.20
CA SER A 734 -29.72 -25.39 10.03
C SER A 734 -29.44 -24.18 10.92
N MET A 735 -30.33 -23.19 10.85
CA MET A 735 -30.28 -22.02 11.73
C MET A 735 -30.85 -22.38 13.10
N VAL A 736 -30.31 -21.78 14.15
CA VAL A 736 -30.70 -22.07 15.54
C VAL A 736 -30.98 -20.80 16.33
N TYR A 737 -31.84 -20.93 17.35
CA TYR A 737 -32.02 -19.86 18.32
C TYR A 737 -30.80 -19.80 19.25
N LEU A 738 -29.95 -18.81 19.04
CA LEU A 738 -28.71 -18.64 19.79
C LEU A 738 -28.59 -17.18 20.26
N PRO A 739 -29.16 -16.83 21.43
CA PRO A 739 -29.19 -15.47 21.95
C PRO A 739 -27.85 -15.09 22.58
N PHE A 740 -26.76 -15.19 21.82
CA PHE A 740 -25.41 -14.85 22.29
C PHE A 740 -24.92 -13.55 21.64
N PRO A 741 -24.15 -12.72 22.38
CA PRO A 741 -23.48 -11.56 21.83
C PRO A 741 -22.46 -11.94 20.75
N LEU A 742 -22.10 -10.99 19.88
CA LEU A 742 -21.14 -11.18 18.79
C LEU A 742 -19.79 -11.75 19.27
N VAL A 743 -19.40 -11.45 20.51
CA VAL A 743 -18.16 -11.91 21.14
C VAL A 743 -18.02 -13.43 21.21
N LEU A 744 -19.11 -14.21 21.23
CA LEU A 744 -19.05 -15.67 21.10
C LEU A 744 -18.33 -16.07 19.80
N PHE A 745 -18.72 -15.44 18.70
CA PHE A 745 -18.20 -15.71 17.36
C PHE A 745 -16.80 -15.14 17.18
N LYS A 746 -16.52 -13.96 17.77
CA LYS A 746 -15.16 -13.41 17.83
C LYS A 746 -14.20 -14.40 18.48
N LYS A 747 -14.54 -14.92 19.67
CA LYS A 747 -13.70 -15.90 20.37
C LYS A 747 -13.53 -17.21 19.58
N LEU A 748 -14.57 -17.71 18.91
CA LEU A 748 -14.46 -18.90 18.06
C LEU A 748 -13.46 -18.70 16.91
N LEU A 749 -13.38 -17.48 16.39
CA LEU A 749 -12.51 -17.08 15.28
C LEU A 749 -11.14 -16.56 15.74
N GLY A 750 -10.88 -16.46 17.04
CA GLY A 750 -9.64 -15.92 17.60
C GLY A 750 -9.51 -14.40 17.50
N VAL A 751 -10.62 -13.69 17.39
CA VAL A 751 -10.69 -12.21 17.47
C VAL A 751 -10.86 -11.80 18.92
N GLU A 752 -10.08 -10.82 19.37
CA GLU A 752 -10.12 -10.35 20.75
C GLU A 752 -11.43 -9.60 21.07
N PRO A 753 -12.02 -9.85 22.25
CA PRO A 753 -13.13 -9.05 22.77
C PRO A 753 -12.75 -7.59 23.00
N THR A 754 -13.72 -6.69 22.88
CA THR A 754 -13.57 -5.24 23.02
C THR A 754 -14.60 -4.67 23.98
N LEU A 755 -14.42 -3.42 24.40
CA LEU A 755 -15.43 -2.72 25.22
C LEU A 755 -16.82 -2.66 24.55
N GLN A 756 -16.86 -2.59 23.21
CA GLN A 756 -18.13 -2.62 22.48
C GLN A 756 -18.89 -3.94 22.68
N ASP A 757 -18.17 -5.05 22.84
CA ASP A 757 -18.77 -6.36 23.13
C ASP A 757 -19.37 -6.40 24.54
N MET A 758 -18.73 -5.72 25.50
CA MET A 758 -19.29 -5.55 26.84
C MET A 758 -20.59 -4.73 26.78
N MET A 759 -20.60 -3.62 26.02
CA MET A 759 -21.79 -2.79 25.85
C MET A 759 -22.96 -3.53 25.18
N GLU A 760 -22.66 -4.47 24.26
CA GLU A 760 -23.66 -5.34 23.64
C GLU A 760 -24.27 -6.30 24.68
N PHE A 761 -23.43 -6.94 25.51
CA PHE A 761 -23.90 -7.90 26.51
C PHE A 761 -24.61 -7.22 27.69
N SER A 762 -23.94 -6.30 28.38
CA SER A 762 -24.51 -5.47 29.44
C SER A 762 -24.22 -3.99 29.17
N THR A 763 -25.28 -3.28 28.80
CA THR A 763 -25.21 -1.84 28.52
C THR A 763 -24.78 -1.04 29.75
N ASP A 764 -25.17 -1.48 30.95
CA ASP A 764 -24.86 -0.78 32.19
C ASP A 764 -23.37 -0.89 32.53
N TYR A 765 -22.81 -2.11 32.56
CA TYR A 765 -21.37 -2.31 32.75
C TYR A 765 -20.55 -1.63 31.66
N GLY A 766 -20.96 -1.76 30.40
CA GLY A 766 -20.27 -1.14 29.28
C GLY A 766 -20.21 0.40 29.36
N ARG A 767 -21.31 1.05 29.77
CA ARG A 767 -21.34 2.51 29.96
C ARG A 767 -20.49 2.97 31.14
N VAL A 768 -20.49 2.21 32.25
CA VAL A 768 -19.64 2.50 33.40
C VAL A 768 -18.17 2.42 33.00
N LEU A 769 -17.74 1.34 32.35
CA LEU A 769 -16.35 1.19 31.87
C LEU A 769 -15.97 2.26 30.84
N GLN A 770 -16.89 2.64 29.96
CA GLN A 770 -16.67 3.74 29.02
C GLN A 770 -16.49 5.08 29.74
N SER A 771 -17.19 5.31 30.84
CA SER A 771 -17.07 6.54 31.64
C SER A 771 -15.68 6.70 32.28
N TYR A 772 -15.06 5.60 32.73
CA TYR A 772 -13.69 5.60 33.24
C TYR A 772 -12.67 6.10 32.21
N LEU A 773 -12.87 5.80 30.92
CA LEU A 773 -12.01 6.32 29.85
C LEU A 773 -12.21 7.82 29.58
N THR A 774 -13.36 8.36 29.97
CA THR A 774 -13.72 9.78 29.71
C THR A 774 -13.48 10.70 30.90
N TYR A 775 -13.39 10.17 32.13
CA TYR A 775 -13.11 11.00 33.30
C TYR A 775 -11.73 11.67 33.21
N GLU A 776 -11.65 12.89 33.75
CA GLU A 776 -10.39 13.57 34.02
C GLU A 776 -9.63 12.83 35.14
N ASP A 777 -8.30 12.93 35.10
CA ASP A 777 -7.43 12.10 35.93
C ASP A 777 -7.58 12.43 37.43
N ASP A 778 -7.86 13.69 37.77
CA ASP A 778 -8.14 14.16 39.13
C ASP A 778 -9.46 13.59 39.69
N VAL A 779 -10.48 13.45 38.84
CA VAL A 779 -11.75 12.81 39.22
C VAL A 779 -11.53 11.33 39.52
N LEU A 780 -10.73 10.64 38.70
CA LEU A 780 -10.42 9.21 38.91
C LEU A 780 -9.63 8.96 40.19
N GLU A 781 -8.63 9.81 40.48
CA GLU A 781 -7.83 9.70 41.69
C GLU A 781 -8.66 9.88 42.97
N ASN A 782 -9.71 10.72 42.92
CA ASN A 782 -10.63 10.93 44.04
C ASN A 782 -11.65 9.80 44.24
N LEU A 783 -11.90 8.96 43.23
CA LEU A 783 -12.86 7.85 43.33
C LEU A 783 -12.33 6.69 44.18
N GLU A 784 -11.01 6.59 44.39
CA GLU A 784 -10.32 5.50 45.10
C GLU A 784 -10.80 4.09 44.64
N GLN A 785 -11.22 3.96 43.39
CA GLN A 785 -11.80 2.73 42.86
C GLN A 785 -10.76 1.59 42.94
N PRO A 786 -11.02 0.49 43.66
CA PRO A 786 -10.12 -0.66 43.69
C PRO A 786 -10.05 -1.32 42.31
N PHE A 787 -8.93 -1.97 42.01
CA PHE A 787 -8.73 -2.72 40.77
C PHE A 787 -9.49 -4.08 40.79
N SER A 788 -10.77 -4.04 41.17
CA SER A 788 -11.70 -5.18 41.22
C SER A 788 -12.89 -4.96 40.31
N PHE A 789 -13.54 -6.06 39.91
CA PHE A 789 -14.66 -6.05 38.99
C PHE A 789 -15.76 -7.02 39.43
N PRO A 790 -17.00 -6.56 39.67
CA PRO A 790 -18.13 -7.44 39.93
C PRO A 790 -18.56 -8.15 38.65
N TRP A 791 -18.42 -9.47 38.62
CA TRP A 791 -18.81 -10.31 37.50
C TRP A 791 -19.44 -11.63 37.95
N ASP A 792 -20.53 -12.03 37.30
CA ASP A 792 -21.29 -13.27 37.58
C ASP A 792 -21.59 -13.49 39.08
N GLY A 793 -21.99 -12.40 39.76
CA GLY A 793 -22.36 -12.39 41.18
C GLY A 793 -21.19 -12.40 42.17
N LYS A 794 -19.94 -12.21 41.71
CA LYS A 794 -18.74 -12.18 42.55
C LYS A 794 -17.88 -10.96 42.26
N GLU A 795 -17.31 -10.37 43.32
CA GLU A 795 -16.22 -9.39 43.17
C GLU A 795 -14.90 -10.11 42.91
N VAL A 796 -14.21 -9.74 41.83
CA VAL A 796 -12.94 -10.36 41.42
C VAL A 796 -11.84 -9.32 41.40
N ASP A 797 -10.72 -9.62 42.05
CA ASP A 797 -9.50 -8.83 41.96
C ASP A 797 -8.81 -9.07 40.61
N LEU A 798 -8.64 -8.01 39.82
CA LEU A 798 -8.06 -8.07 38.48
C LEU A 798 -6.52 -7.98 38.48
N ASP A 799 -5.90 -7.63 39.61
CA ASP A 799 -4.45 -7.67 39.80
C ASP A 799 -4.09 -8.29 41.17
N PRO A 800 -4.18 -9.63 41.30
CA PRO A 800 -3.94 -10.31 42.57
C PRO A 800 -2.51 -10.15 43.11
N GLN A 801 -1.57 -9.71 42.27
CA GLN A 801 -0.19 -9.44 42.69
C GLN A 801 -0.09 -8.09 43.42
N ASN A 802 -1.03 -7.18 43.18
CA ASN A 802 -1.09 -5.85 43.77
C ASN A 802 -2.53 -5.52 44.25
N PRO A 803 -3.04 -6.17 45.31
CA PRO A 803 -4.42 -6.01 45.78
C PRO A 803 -4.76 -4.59 46.29
N ALA A 804 -3.75 -3.75 46.53
CA ALA A 804 -3.92 -2.34 46.90
C ALA A 804 -3.93 -1.39 45.69
N LYS A 805 -3.85 -1.91 44.45
CA LYS A 805 -3.86 -1.11 43.23
C LYS A 805 -5.23 -0.47 43.05
N THR A 806 -5.23 0.82 42.73
CA THR A 806 -6.44 1.60 42.41
C THR A 806 -6.41 2.06 40.96
N VAL A 807 -7.58 2.41 40.43
CA VAL A 807 -7.72 2.98 39.08
C VAL A 807 -7.26 4.44 39.10
N THR A 808 -6.39 4.81 38.17
CA THR A 808 -5.75 6.13 38.03
C THR A 808 -5.79 6.57 36.57
N GLY A 809 -5.51 7.85 36.31
CA GLY A 809 -5.38 8.37 34.94
C GLY A 809 -4.42 7.58 34.05
N GLN A 810 -3.33 7.07 34.64
CA GLN A 810 -2.27 6.37 33.93
C GLN A 810 -2.62 4.90 33.60
N ASN A 811 -3.51 4.27 34.37
CA ASN A 811 -3.87 2.85 34.21
C ASN A 811 -5.35 2.61 33.83
N LYS A 812 -6.17 3.65 33.63
CA LYS A 812 -7.60 3.53 33.31
C LYS A 812 -7.90 2.65 32.09
N LYS A 813 -7.04 2.69 31.07
CA LYS A 813 -7.17 1.81 29.89
C LYS A 813 -6.86 0.35 30.25
N GLU A 814 -5.81 0.12 31.02
CA GLU A 814 -5.44 -1.21 31.51
C GLU A 814 -6.56 -1.84 32.34
N TYR A 815 -7.19 -1.05 33.23
CA TYR A 815 -8.34 -1.49 34.02
C TYR A 815 -9.52 -1.94 33.14
N VAL A 816 -9.91 -1.11 32.16
CA VAL A 816 -11.02 -1.43 31.25
C VAL A 816 -10.70 -2.67 30.40
N ASP A 817 -9.49 -2.75 29.84
CA ASP A 817 -9.05 -3.90 29.06
C ASP A 817 -9.02 -5.18 29.93
N ALA A 818 -8.61 -5.07 31.20
CA ALA A 818 -8.62 -6.17 32.17
C ALA A 818 -10.04 -6.64 32.53
N CYS A 819 -11.00 -5.72 32.72
CA CYS A 819 -12.41 -6.07 32.97
C CYS A 819 -13.00 -6.87 31.80
N VAL A 820 -12.80 -6.37 30.56
CA VAL A 820 -13.28 -7.02 29.33
C VAL A 820 -12.62 -8.39 29.15
N ASN A 821 -11.31 -8.47 29.36
CA ASN A 821 -10.58 -9.74 29.30
C ASN A 821 -11.03 -10.72 30.39
N HIS A 822 -11.36 -10.24 31.59
CA HIS A 822 -11.89 -11.10 32.63
C HIS A 822 -13.23 -11.70 32.24
N ALA A 823 -14.20 -10.85 31.90
CA ALA A 823 -15.56 -11.22 31.55
C ALA A 823 -15.66 -12.24 30.41
N PHE A 824 -14.86 -12.04 29.36
CA PHE A 824 -14.99 -12.82 28.13
C PHE A 824 -13.92 -13.89 27.96
N ASN A 825 -12.77 -13.80 28.64
CA ASN A 825 -11.71 -14.81 28.53
C ASN A 825 -11.49 -15.55 29.85
N THR A 826 -10.88 -14.91 30.84
CA THR A 826 -10.36 -15.66 32.00
C THR A 826 -11.46 -16.28 32.87
N SER A 827 -12.61 -15.62 33.05
CA SER A 827 -13.70 -16.14 33.90
C SER A 827 -14.41 -17.35 33.29
N VAL A 828 -14.31 -17.56 31.98
CA VAL A 828 -15.03 -18.61 31.24
C VAL A 828 -14.10 -19.55 30.47
N GLU A 829 -12.78 -19.48 30.69
CA GLU A 829 -11.78 -20.17 29.87
C GLU A 829 -12.07 -21.67 29.75
N SER A 830 -12.29 -22.37 30.89
CA SER A 830 -12.59 -23.80 30.89
C SER A 830 -13.91 -24.13 30.17
N SER A 831 -14.94 -23.31 30.38
CA SER A 831 -16.27 -23.51 29.79
C SER A 831 -16.23 -23.29 28.28
N PHE A 832 -15.57 -22.23 27.85
CA PHE A 832 -15.42 -21.89 26.44
C PHE A 832 -14.53 -22.89 25.70
N GLN A 833 -13.47 -23.41 26.31
CA GLN A 833 -12.65 -24.48 25.73
C GLN A 833 -13.47 -25.75 25.44
N GLU A 834 -14.38 -26.12 26.33
CA GLU A 834 -15.24 -27.29 26.16
C GLU A 834 -16.28 -27.09 25.06
N PHE A 835 -16.90 -25.91 25.02
CA PHE A 835 -17.76 -25.49 23.92
C PHE A 835 -17.00 -25.54 22.58
N GLN A 836 -15.82 -24.94 22.53
CA GLN A 836 -14.96 -24.91 21.36
C GLN A 836 -14.56 -26.33 20.92
N ARG A 837 -14.23 -27.21 21.87
CA ARG A 837 -13.91 -28.62 21.62
C ARG A 837 -15.09 -29.35 20.99
N GLY A 838 -16.30 -29.16 21.52
CA GLY A 838 -17.52 -29.74 20.96
C GLY A 838 -17.82 -29.23 19.55
N PHE A 839 -17.73 -27.92 19.35
CA PHE A 839 -18.01 -27.28 18.06
C PHE A 839 -17.09 -27.80 16.94
N PHE A 840 -15.78 -27.82 17.19
CA PHE A 840 -14.79 -28.30 16.21
C PHE A 840 -14.64 -29.83 16.17
N GLN A 841 -15.34 -30.57 17.03
CA GLN A 841 -15.49 -32.02 16.85
C GLN A 841 -16.30 -32.34 15.58
N VAL A 842 -17.19 -31.41 15.19
CA VAL A 842 -18.05 -31.52 14.01
C VAL A 842 -17.48 -30.72 12.83
N CYS A 843 -17.23 -29.43 13.04
CA CYS A 843 -16.84 -28.51 11.97
C CYS A 843 -15.32 -28.42 11.79
N GLU A 844 -14.88 -28.27 10.54
CA GLU A 844 -13.46 -28.09 10.22
C GLU A 844 -12.98 -26.68 10.58
N ARG A 845 -12.02 -26.58 11.50
CA ARG A 845 -11.56 -25.30 12.10
C ARG A 845 -11.14 -24.29 11.05
N ARG A 846 -10.35 -24.71 10.06
CA ARG A 846 -9.83 -23.80 9.01
C ARG A 846 -10.93 -23.21 8.13
N LEU A 847 -12.00 -23.96 7.87
CA LEU A 847 -13.11 -23.48 7.06
C LEU A 847 -14.04 -22.54 7.84
N VAL A 848 -14.17 -22.76 9.15
CA VAL A 848 -14.87 -21.81 10.04
C VAL A 848 -14.10 -20.50 10.14
N GLN A 849 -12.77 -20.53 10.13
CA GLN A 849 -11.91 -19.34 10.15
C GLN A 849 -11.97 -18.49 8.86
N LEU A 850 -12.68 -18.94 7.82
CA LEU A 850 -12.94 -18.13 6.63
C LEU A 850 -13.94 -17.00 6.91
N PHE A 851 -14.84 -17.19 7.87
CA PHE A 851 -15.91 -16.25 8.18
C PHE A 851 -15.43 -15.11 9.08
N GLN A 852 -16.02 -13.94 8.90
CA GLN A 852 -16.00 -12.87 9.90
C GLN A 852 -17.00 -13.17 11.04
N PRO A 853 -16.85 -12.57 12.23
CA PRO A 853 -17.76 -12.81 13.36
C PRO A 853 -19.25 -12.60 13.01
N GLU A 854 -19.57 -11.51 12.31
CA GLU A 854 -20.94 -11.15 11.92
C GLU A 854 -21.48 -12.06 10.81
N GLU A 855 -20.58 -12.59 9.97
CA GLU A 855 -20.91 -13.60 8.95
C GLU A 855 -21.27 -14.93 9.61
N LEU A 856 -20.44 -15.41 10.54
CA LEU A 856 -20.65 -16.68 11.23
C LEU A 856 -21.92 -16.63 12.10
N GLN A 857 -22.12 -15.54 12.84
CA GLN A 857 -23.36 -15.30 13.59
C GLN A 857 -24.57 -15.31 12.67
N GLY A 858 -24.49 -14.59 11.55
CA GLY A 858 -25.58 -14.54 10.58
C GLY A 858 -25.92 -15.90 9.96
N VAL A 859 -24.91 -16.75 9.70
CA VAL A 859 -25.13 -18.09 9.14
C VAL A 859 -25.74 -19.04 10.17
N LEU A 860 -25.31 -18.98 11.44
CA LEU A 860 -25.75 -19.92 12.47
C LEU A 860 -27.05 -19.48 13.18
N ALA A 861 -27.21 -18.18 13.44
CA ALA A 861 -28.25 -17.62 14.30
C ALA A 861 -29.18 -16.60 13.59
N GLY A 862 -28.92 -16.27 12.32
CA GLY A 862 -29.68 -15.30 11.54
C GLY A 862 -29.32 -13.84 11.84
N ARG A 863 -29.91 -12.90 11.10
CA ARG A 863 -29.74 -11.45 11.31
C ARG A 863 -31.04 -10.78 11.80
N ASP A 864 -30.88 -9.79 12.67
CA ASP A 864 -31.95 -8.90 13.17
C ASP A 864 -32.12 -7.62 12.31
N GLN A 865 -31.57 -7.61 11.09
CA GLN A 865 -31.77 -6.54 10.10
C GLN A 865 -32.69 -7.01 8.99
N TYR A 866 -33.82 -6.32 8.83
CA TYR A 866 -34.88 -6.69 7.92
C TYR A 866 -34.90 -5.80 6.68
N ASP A 867 -34.69 -6.40 5.50
CA ASP A 867 -34.86 -5.73 4.20
C ASP A 867 -36.08 -6.34 3.50
N TRP A 868 -37.26 -5.87 3.91
CA TRP A 868 -38.54 -6.35 3.40
C TRP A 868 -38.72 -6.07 1.89
N ALA A 869 -38.07 -5.02 1.36
CA ALA A 869 -38.08 -4.72 -0.07
C ALA A 869 -37.33 -5.79 -0.86
N LYS A 870 -36.14 -6.20 -0.40
CA LYS A 870 -35.41 -7.33 -0.96
C LYS A 870 -36.13 -8.65 -0.76
N PHE A 871 -36.82 -8.83 0.39
CA PHE A 871 -37.66 -10.00 0.64
C PHE A 871 -38.72 -10.17 -0.46
N LYS A 872 -39.49 -9.10 -0.73
CA LYS A 872 -40.51 -9.03 -1.78
C LYS A 872 -39.95 -9.27 -3.18
N ARG A 873 -38.81 -8.65 -3.52
CA ARG A 873 -38.15 -8.81 -4.82
C ARG A 873 -37.68 -10.24 -5.10
N ASN A 874 -37.27 -10.97 -4.06
CA ASN A 874 -36.73 -12.33 -4.18
C ASN A 874 -37.78 -13.43 -3.91
N THR A 875 -39.07 -13.08 -3.86
CA THR A 875 -40.17 -14.04 -3.81
C THR A 875 -40.46 -14.59 -5.21
N VAL A 876 -40.61 -15.91 -5.30
CA VAL A 876 -40.94 -16.62 -6.54
C VAL A 876 -42.37 -17.15 -6.45
N TYR A 877 -43.03 -17.25 -7.60
CA TYR A 877 -44.42 -17.70 -7.70
C TYR A 877 -44.47 -18.95 -8.56
N GLU A 878 -45.31 -19.92 -8.19
CA GLU A 878 -45.67 -21.04 -9.08
C GLU A 878 -46.52 -20.53 -10.26
N PRO A 879 -46.61 -21.27 -11.39
CA PRO A 879 -47.15 -20.75 -12.66
C PRO A 879 -48.54 -20.09 -12.60
N GLU A 880 -49.36 -20.48 -11.62
CA GLU A 880 -50.72 -19.96 -11.39
C GLU A 880 -50.72 -18.59 -10.70
N PHE A 881 -49.63 -18.23 -10.01
CA PHE A 881 -49.40 -16.91 -9.44
C PHE A 881 -48.32 -16.14 -10.20
N HIS A 882 -48.53 -14.84 -10.36
CA HIS A 882 -47.53 -13.92 -10.91
C HIS A 882 -47.64 -12.56 -10.23
N LEU A 883 -46.62 -11.71 -10.39
CA LEU A 883 -46.52 -10.42 -9.69
C LEU A 883 -47.77 -9.52 -9.83
N HIS A 884 -48.45 -9.59 -10.97
CA HIS A 884 -49.66 -8.81 -11.28
C HIS A 884 -50.98 -9.51 -10.93
N HIS A 885 -50.94 -10.66 -10.25
CA HIS A 885 -52.16 -11.41 -9.92
C HIS A 885 -52.90 -10.68 -8.79
N PRO A 886 -54.23 -10.49 -8.86
CA PRO A 886 -54.99 -9.71 -7.87
C PRO A 886 -54.74 -10.15 -6.42
N THR A 887 -54.75 -11.47 -6.15
CA THR A 887 -54.44 -12.05 -4.83
C THR A 887 -53.01 -11.77 -4.37
N ILE A 888 -52.02 -11.72 -5.28
CA ILE A 888 -50.62 -11.43 -4.92
C ILE A 888 -50.44 -9.94 -4.62
N GLN A 889 -51.12 -9.06 -5.36
CA GLN A 889 -51.13 -7.62 -5.08
C GLN A 889 -51.76 -7.34 -3.71
N MET A 890 -52.94 -7.93 -3.44
CA MET A 890 -53.58 -7.86 -2.14
C MET A 890 -52.67 -8.37 -1.02
N PHE A 891 -51.97 -9.50 -1.23
CA PHE A 891 -51.06 -10.07 -0.23
C PHE A 891 -49.95 -9.09 0.14
N TRP A 892 -49.30 -8.51 -0.85
CA TRP A 892 -48.22 -7.56 -0.58
C TRP A 892 -48.71 -6.25 0.02
N GLU A 893 -49.90 -5.76 -0.37
CA GLU A 893 -50.50 -4.60 0.27
C GLU A 893 -50.82 -4.87 1.75
N VAL A 894 -51.43 -6.02 2.05
CA VAL A 894 -51.72 -6.45 3.43
C VAL A 894 -50.41 -6.64 4.20
N PHE A 895 -49.39 -7.25 3.59
CA PHE A 895 -48.09 -7.45 4.20
C PHE A 895 -47.39 -6.11 4.52
N ASP A 896 -47.45 -5.14 3.61
CA ASP A 896 -46.84 -3.83 3.79
C ASP A 896 -47.51 -3.05 4.94
N GLU A 897 -48.80 -3.27 5.19
CA GLU A 897 -49.59 -2.72 6.31
C GLU A 897 -49.30 -3.36 7.68
N LEU A 898 -48.64 -4.53 7.74
CA LEU A 898 -48.29 -5.19 9.00
C LEU A 898 -47.25 -4.37 9.79
N THR A 899 -47.37 -4.41 11.12
CA THR A 899 -46.32 -3.91 12.03
C THR A 899 -45.03 -4.72 11.88
N GLU A 900 -43.88 -4.17 12.29
CA GLU A 900 -42.61 -4.90 12.23
C GLU A 900 -42.65 -6.22 13.00
N ASP A 901 -43.32 -6.28 14.15
CA ASP A 901 -43.44 -7.52 14.91
C ASP A 901 -44.36 -8.53 14.22
N GLN A 902 -45.45 -8.09 13.59
CA GLN A 902 -46.27 -8.97 12.77
C GLN A 902 -45.53 -9.47 11.51
N LYS A 903 -44.63 -8.68 10.92
CA LYS A 903 -43.78 -9.13 9.80
C LYS A 903 -42.75 -10.18 10.27
N LYS A 904 -42.23 -10.04 11.49
CA LYS A 904 -41.41 -11.09 12.12
C LYS A 904 -42.22 -12.34 12.42
N ASP A 905 -43.46 -12.20 12.85
CA ASP A 905 -44.39 -13.32 13.03
C ASP A 905 -44.75 -13.99 11.71
N PHE A 906 -44.86 -13.23 10.63
CA PHE A 906 -44.97 -13.79 9.29
C PHE A 906 -43.71 -14.58 8.90
N LEU A 907 -42.52 -14.06 9.19
CA LEU A 907 -41.28 -14.79 8.91
C LEU A 907 -41.20 -16.07 9.76
N TRP A 908 -41.68 -16.02 11.00
CA TRP A 908 -41.84 -17.18 11.86
C TRP A 908 -42.81 -18.20 11.27
N PHE A 909 -44.00 -17.75 10.87
CA PHE A 909 -45.00 -18.57 10.19
C PHE A 909 -44.43 -19.22 8.92
N LEU A 910 -43.69 -18.48 8.11
CA LEU A 910 -43.16 -18.98 6.84
C LEU A 910 -41.94 -19.90 6.98
N THR A 911 -41.06 -19.63 7.93
CA THR A 911 -39.71 -20.23 7.96
C THR A 911 -39.38 -20.97 9.26
N GLY A 912 -40.22 -20.84 10.29
CA GLY A 912 -39.93 -21.29 11.65
C GLY A 912 -38.98 -20.37 12.42
N PHE A 913 -38.66 -19.18 11.91
CA PHE A 913 -37.74 -18.25 12.58
C PHE A 913 -38.19 -16.80 12.42
N ARG A 914 -38.03 -16.00 13.49
CA ARG A 914 -38.27 -14.54 13.44
C ARG A 914 -37.12 -13.76 12.79
N ARG A 915 -36.01 -14.40 12.43
CA ARG A 915 -34.79 -13.79 11.88
C ARG A 915 -34.57 -14.18 10.42
N PHE A 916 -33.98 -13.28 9.63
CA PHE A 916 -33.65 -13.60 8.24
C PHE A 916 -32.50 -14.61 8.18
N PRO A 917 -32.66 -15.74 7.46
CA PRO A 917 -31.51 -16.57 7.12
C PRO A 917 -30.58 -15.78 6.22
N VAL A 918 -29.28 -15.76 6.52
CA VAL A 918 -28.30 -15.09 5.68
C VAL A 918 -28.09 -15.90 4.41
N ARG A 919 -28.83 -15.53 3.36
CA ARG A 919 -28.75 -16.08 2.00
C ARG A 919 -28.11 -15.03 1.07
N GLY A 920 -27.41 -15.49 0.03
CA GLY A 920 -26.81 -14.60 -0.98
C GLY A 920 -27.85 -13.69 -1.65
N SER A 921 -27.40 -12.60 -2.30
CA SER A 921 -28.29 -11.57 -2.91
C SER A 921 -29.35 -12.11 -3.88
N ASP A 922 -29.11 -13.27 -4.49
CA ASP A 922 -29.87 -13.82 -5.62
C ASP A 922 -30.66 -15.10 -5.29
N GLN A 923 -30.79 -15.46 -4.01
CA GLN A 923 -31.48 -16.69 -3.60
C GLN A 923 -32.95 -16.43 -3.27
N LYS A 924 -33.81 -17.40 -3.60
CA LYS A 924 -35.27 -17.33 -3.33
C LYS A 924 -35.54 -17.25 -1.83
N ASN A 925 -36.34 -16.27 -1.43
CA ASN A 925 -36.71 -16.05 -0.02
C ASN A 925 -38.01 -16.76 0.36
N MET A 926 -38.97 -16.79 -0.56
CA MET A 926 -40.27 -17.42 -0.41
C MET A 926 -40.71 -17.95 -1.78
N LEU A 927 -41.40 -19.10 -1.79
CA LEU A 927 -42.17 -19.56 -2.95
C LEU A 927 -43.65 -19.47 -2.60
N VAL A 928 -44.46 -18.82 -3.43
CA VAL A 928 -45.91 -18.73 -3.22
C VAL A 928 -46.62 -19.61 -4.23
N ARG A 929 -47.54 -20.45 -3.75
CA ARG A 929 -48.39 -21.31 -4.58
C ARG A 929 -49.84 -21.27 -4.14
N VAL A 930 -50.73 -21.63 -5.05
CA VAL A 930 -52.17 -21.68 -4.77
C VAL A 930 -52.43 -22.82 -3.79
N LYS A 931 -53.22 -22.54 -2.74
CA LYS A 931 -53.70 -23.59 -1.84
C LYS A 931 -54.85 -24.34 -2.53
N LEU A 932 -54.69 -25.64 -2.77
CA LEU A 932 -55.72 -26.48 -3.37
C LEU A 932 -56.77 -26.85 -2.31
N ILE A 933 -57.95 -26.25 -2.40
CA ILE A 933 -59.06 -26.48 -1.47
C ILE A 933 -60.01 -27.52 -2.06
N GLN A 934 -60.29 -28.59 -1.29
CA GLN A 934 -61.11 -29.71 -1.75
C GLN A 934 -62.62 -29.49 -1.50
N GLU A 935 -62.98 -28.74 -0.46
CA GLU A 935 -64.37 -28.40 -0.09
C GLU A 935 -64.44 -27.00 0.56
N GLY A 936 -65.48 -26.21 0.26
CA GLY A 936 -65.67 -24.86 0.83
C GLY A 936 -65.17 -23.70 -0.04
N SER A 937 -65.27 -22.46 0.45
CA SER A 937 -64.79 -21.26 -0.25
C SER A 937 -63.33 -20.94 0.13
N ASP A 938 -62.57 -20.35 -0.80
CA ASP A 938 -61.23 -19.80 -0.54
C ASP A 938 -61.21 -18.85 0.69
N ASP A 939 -62.27 -18.07 0.88
CA ASP A 939 -62.40 -17.09 1.96
C ASP A 939 -62.55 -17.71 3.36
N GLU A 940 -62.86 -19.00 3.44
CA GLU A 940 -63.02 -19.74 4.70
C GLU A 940 -61.69 -20.31 5.21
N HIS A 941 -60.69 -20.43 4.33
CA HIS A 941 -59.43 -21.10 4.62
C HIS A 941 -58.32 -20.12 5.00
N ARG A 942 -57.50 -20.50 5.98
CA ARG A 942 -56.27 -19.76 6.34
C ARG A 942 -55.16 -20.05 5.34
N PRO A 943 -54.22 -19.10 5.13
CA PRO A 943 -52.98 -19.43 4.44
C PRO A 943 -52.24 -20.50 5.25
N GLU A 944 -51.50 -21.36 4.56
CA GLU A 944 -50.68 -22.40 5.18
C GLU A 944 -49.22 -22.22 4.74
N SER A 945 -48.32 -22.68 5.59
CA SER A 945 -46.88 -22.58 5.36
C SER A 945 -46.25 -23.95 5.43
N LEU A 946 -45.54 -24.35 4.38
CA LEU A 946 -44.59 -25.45 4.47
C LEU A 946 -43.25 -24.86 4.91
N THR A 947 -43.12 -24.69 6.23
CA THR A 947 -41.97 -24.06 6.90
C THR A 947 -40.63 -24.65 6.46
N CYS A 948 -40.60 -25.95 6.19
CA CYS A 948 -39.44 -26.69 5.69
C CYS A 948 -38.98 -26.30 4.28
N HIS A 949 -39.85 -25.72 3.47
CA HIS A 949 -39.53 -25.29 2.10
C HIS A 949 -39.62 -23.77 1.91
N SER A 950 -40.00 -23.02 2.95
CA SER A 950 -40.34 -21.60 2.84
C SER A 950 -41.39 -21.35 1.75
N ILE A 951 -42.36 -22.26 1.67
CA ILE A 951 -43.50 -22.19 0.73
C ILE A 951 -44.69 -21.62 1.49
N LEU A 952 -45.30 -20.59 0.91
CA LEU A 952 -46.59 -20.06 1.33
C LEU A 952 -47.68 -20.61 0.39
N GLU A 953 -48.63 -21.34 0.96
CA GLU A 953 -49.85 -21.75 0.28
C GLU A 953 -50.93 -20.72 0.55
N LEU A 954 -51.33 -20.03 -0.50
CA LEU A 954 -52.26 -18.90 -0.41
C LEU A 954 -53.57 -19.23 -1.14
N PRO A 955 -54.72 -19.22 -0.44
CA PRO A 955 -56.05 -19.29 -1.07
C PRO A 955 -56.32 -18.10 -2.00
N LEU A 956 -57.25 -18.28 -2.94
CA LEU A 956 -57.67 -17.23 -3.88
C LEU A 956 -58.72 -16.30 -3.25
N TYR A 957 -58.31 -15.51 -2.26
CA TYR A 957 -59.23 -14.62 -1.54
C TYR A 957 -59.98 -13.62 -2.43
N SER A 958 -61.25 -13.39 -2.11
CA SER A 958 -62.15 -12.50 -2.87
C SER A 958 -61.92 -11.01 -2.63
N SER A 959 -61.35 -10.64 -1.48
CA SER A 959 -61.13 -9.25 -1.07
C SER A 959 -59.92 -9.08 -0.16
N LYS A 960 -59.42 -7.84 -0.08
CA LYS A 960 -58.27 -7.47 0.76
C LYS A 960 -58.58 -7.61 2.25
N GLU A 961 -59.82 -7.32 2.65
CA GLU A 961 -60.29 -7.42 4.03
C GLU A 961 -60.26 -8.86 4.53
N VAL A 962 -60.75 -9.80 3.73
CA VAL A 962 -60.70 -11.24 4.04
C VAL A 962 -59.26 -11.70 4.14
N MET A 963 -58.40 -11.32 3.20
CA MET A 963 -56.99 -11.68 3.26
C MET A 963 -56.29 -11.14 4.51
N ARG A 964 -56.57 -9.88 4.89
CA ARG A 964 -56.01 -9.26 6.11
C ARG A 964 -56.44 -10.04 7.35
N ASP A 965 -57.72 -10.35 7.47
CA ASP A 965 -58.26 -11.13 8.60
C ASP A 965 -57.64 -12.54 8.66
N ARG A 966 -57.64 -13.27 7.54
CA ARG A 966 -57.11 -14.65 7.48
C ARG A 966 -55.61 -14.71 7.70
N LEU A 967 -54.84 -13.78 7.12
CA LEU A 967 -53.40 -13.72 7.30
C LEU A 967 -53.06 -13.37 8.75
N THR A 968 -53.62 -12.30 9.30
CA THR A 968 -53.31 -11.90 10.69
C THR A 968 -53.73 -12.95 11.70
N THR A 969 -54.85 -13.64 11.49
CA THR A 969 -55.27 -14.76 12.34
C THR A 969 -54.31 -15.96 12.24
N ALA A 970 -53.74 -16.23 11.07
CA ALA A 970 -52.72 -17.28 10.89
C ALA A 970 -51.37 -16.95 11.57
N LEU A 971 -51.10 -15.67 11.85
CA LEU A 971 -49.87 -15.23 12.52
C LEU A 971 -49.94 -15.28 14.05
N ILE A 972 -51.13 -15.49 14.62
CA ILE A 972 -51.30 -15.62 16.08
C ILE A 972 -50.80 -17.02 16.50
N PRO A 973 -49.78 -17.14 17.37
CA PRO A 973 -49.19 -18.44 17.69
C PRO A 973 -50.13 -19.28 18.55
N ASP A 974 -50.65 -20.39 18.01
CA ASP A 974 -51.16 -21.49 18.84
C ASP A 974 -49.96 -22.16 19.51
N ARG A 975 -49.88 -22.07 20.84
CA ARG A 975 -48.86 -22.73 21.66
C ARG A 975 -49.18 -24.23 21.74
N GLY A 976 -48.86 -24.99 20.71
CA GLY A 976 -48.95 -26.44 20.75
C GLY A 976 -48.70 -27.08 19.39
N PHE A 977 -47.99 -28.22 19.38
CA PHE A 977 -47.88 -29.10 18.22
C PHE A 977 -49.28 -29.38 17.64
N SER A 978 -49.62 -28.72 16.54
CA SER A 978 -50.68 -29.17 15.64
C SER A 978 -49.99 -29.65 14.37
N GLY A 979 -49.95 -30.98 14.20
CA GLY A 979 -49.37 -31.65 13.05
C GLY A 979 -50.17 -31.48 11.78
#